data_AF-A0A355EQZ1-F1
#
_entry.id   AF-A0A355EQZ1-F1
#
_cell.length_a   1.000
_cell.length_b   1.000
_cell.length_c   1.000
_cell.angle_alpha   90.00
_cell.angle_beta   90.00
_cell.angle_gamma   90.00
#
_symmetry.space_group_name_H-M   'P 1'
#
loop_
_entity.id
_entity.type
_entity.pdbx_description
1 polymer ?
#
loop_
_entity_poly.entity_id
_entity_poly.type
_entity_poly.pdbx_seq_one_letter_code
_entity_poly.pdbx_strand_id
1 'polypeptide(L)'
;MKAKLEDVLKEKERELKLYRRFLDLRSYCEKSLFPRIDAPIGEHAETLKGIIEKLIPDPKDRTEEMFSGEIFALLGTIYLHDLSLMKEFDWPLNGDILNARDIDVKGVFMNYEIARRLDIPKGAIEAINALSYAHLVKKVPIETEITDNSSKAIIRNMKVFEYLFNFAHLLVDVFFTDLSHNRLKRYNDHELALRPGEAVLDVDSREGIISIQYNSRLPYEAHILESVKRYVESMFVRFKNHVNGKLGFQYRELIWVVTSNFYYERDVFRIPKFSPYLEFEGVPVQRWDEASVVLDKLFNEGSVVVAGETSAGKTTLLTSFVLPQLTASRQNVYYCELWSRPTKELRDVIGKRHNIPRVDDLDIISLCKTLLKQGPCFFIIDGLEKIVFIEQAEREKLVRFVEFMLNEPGAYFVLCGEKETFFDWYRVFQGMQISSLYELKAFERTHSLYGHTVKELRQIEADRHALILHEEFRRGASEMDGVLREALQEFQDDDEMPLVMSVFVDVSGPILKRYSIDDIHNETAVPHERIVFLVSSLRDHGILRETGYQGNTYFALANRALREPLWRVLNLGEFEEKKMLRNILGNFIINETFLDEKTLDLAEKWQESLVMSKEEMGIALASLIHHKRDWRRLFETANRFERGIDIQPILKLLYSKSEEKRKNAISLLVEVRDKDMINPLLLHLKEEKVLEIKDLVIQGIGLTGKKRAIFAIMNTLKEIGDTTLKLRAIEFFDSLLGENAHRFLTEIKEMEEDPAIIKKIDRLLRS
;
A
#
# COMPACT_ATOMS: atom_id res chain seq x y z
N MET A 1 -9.64 -80.15 5.69
CA MET A 1 -8.45 -79.32 5.97
C MET A 1 -7.84 -78.76 4.69
N LYS A 2 -7.55 -79.58 3.67
CA LYS A 2 -7.03 -79.15 2.36
C LYS A 2 -7.91 -78.13 1.60
N ALA A 3 -9.23 -78.36 1.53
CA ALA A 3 -10.17 -77.42 0.90
C ALA A 3 -10.21 -76.03 1.58
N LYS A 4 -10.23 -76.00 2.92
CA LYS A 4 -10.14 -74.74 3.69
C LYS A 4 -8.82 -73.99 3.45
N LEU A 5 -7.71 -74.72 3.25
CA LEU A 5 -6.41 -74.12 2.96
C LEU A 5 -6.34 -73.55 1.54
N GLU A 6 -6.95 -74.23 0.56
CA GLU A 6 -7.05 -73.76 -0.83
C GLU A 6 -7.95 -72.52 -0.96
N ASP A 7 -9.02 -72.44 -0.18
CA ASP A 7 -9.88 -71.25 -0.13
C ASP A 7 -9.15 -70.04 0.49
N VAL A 8 -8.42 -70.26 1.60
CA VAL A 8 -7.60 -69.21 2.24
C VAL A 8 -6.44 -68.76 1.34
N LEU A 9 -5.80 -69.67 0.60
CA LEU A 9 -4.74 -69.32 -0.35
C LEU A 9 -5.27 -68.50 -1.53
N LYS A 10 -6.45 -68.87 -2.07
CA LYS A 10 -7.13 -68.09 -3.11
C LYS A 10 -7.54 -66.71 -2.61
N GLU A 11 -8.00 -66.61 -1.36
CA GLU A 11 -8.32 -65.34 -0.72
C GLU A 11 -7.07 -64.44 -0.62
N LYS A 12 -5.95 -64.97 -0.11
CA LYS A 12 -4.69 -64.22 -0.01
C LYS A 12 -4.07 -63.82 -1.35
N GLU A 13 -4.18 -64.68 -2.37
CA GLU A 13 -3.76 -64.33 -3.74
C GLU A 13 -4.60 -63.18 -4.33
N ARG A 14 -5.89 -63.09 -3.97
CA ARG A 14 -6.78 -61.99 -4.39
C ARG A 14 -6.40 -60.67 -3.73
N GLU A 15 -6.12 -60.67 -2.42
CA GLU A 15 -5.67 -59.45 -1.71
C GLU A 15 -4.40 -58.89 -2.37
N LEU A 16 -3.46 -59.79 -2.74
CA LEU A 16 -2.21 -59.42 -3.40
C LEU A 16 -2.41 -58.82 -4.79
N LYS A 17 -3.38 -59.31 -5.59
CA LYS A 17 -3.68 -58.75 -6.92
C LYS A 17 -4.32 -57.36 -6.84
N LEU A 18 -5.25 -57.15 -5.90
CA LEU A 18 -5.86 -55.85 -5.66
C LEU A 18 -4.83 -54.85 -5.14
N TYR A 19 -3.99 -55.27 -4.19
CA TYR A 19 -2.87 -54.47 -3.71
C TYR A 19 -1.84 -54.14 -4.80
N ARG A 20 -1.65 -55.03 -5.79
CA ARG A 20 -0.79 -54.71 -6.94
C ARG A 20 -1.41 -53.64 -7.84
N ARG A 21 -2.70 -53.76 -8.18
CA ARG A 21 -3.43 -52.74 -8.95
C ARG A 21 -3.43 -51.38 -8.25
N PHE A 22 -3.40 -51.37 -6.91
CA PHE A 22 -3.18 -50.16 -6.11
C PHE A 22 -1.85 -49.48 -6.37
N LEU A 23 -0.77 -50.26 -6.29
CA LEU A 23 0.57 -49.75 -6.50
C LEU A 23 0.73 -49.25 -7.94
N ASP A 24 0.07 -49.91 -8.89
CA ASP A 24 0.05 -49.48 -10.29
C ASP A 24 -0.72 -48.16 -10.47
N LEU A 25 -1.90 -48.01 -9.85
CA LEU A 25 -2.66 -46.75 -9.83
C LEU A 25 -1.87 -45.61 -9.16
N ARG A 26 -1.27 -45.88 -8.00
CA ARG A 26 -0.41 -44.94 -7.28
C ARG A 26 0.76 -44.50 -8.16
N SER A 27 1.49 -45.45 -8.74
CA SER A 27 2.62 -45.14 -9.62
C SER A 27 2.20 -44.37 -10.86
N TYR A 28 0.99 -44.61 -11.40
CA TYR A 28 0.46 -43.85 -12.53
C TYR A 28 0.17 -42.40 -12.12
N CYS A 29 -0.52 -42.18 -11.00
CA CYS A 29 -0.82 -40.85 -10.48
C CYS A 29 0.46 -40.05 -10.17
N GLU A 30 1.41 -40.63 -9.44
CA GLU A 30 2.67 -39.97 -9.04
C GLU A 30 3.57 -39.61 -10.23
N LYS A 31 3.64 -40.47 -11.27
CA LYS A 31 4.55 -40.25 -12.40
C LYS A 31 3.91 -39.47 -13.54
N SER A 32 2.60 -39.58 -13.72
CA SER A 32 1.91 -39.09 -14.93
C SER A 32 0.95 -37.93 -14.67
N LEU A 33 0.33 -37.88 -13.49
CA LEU A 33 -0.73 -36.91 -13.17
C LEU A 33 -0.21 -35.78 -12.29
N PHE A 34 0.31 -36.09 -11.10
CA PHE A 34 0.74 -35.09 -10.12
C PHE A 34 1.79 -34.09 -10.64
N PRO A 35 2.82 -34.50 -11.42
CA PRO A 35 3.83 -33.55 -11.92
C PRO A 35 3.28 -32.49 -12.88
N ARG A 36 2.03 -32.61 -13.32
CA ARG A 36 1.38 -31.70 -14.27
C ARG A 36 0.34 -30.80 -13.63
N ILE A 37 0.19 -30.84 -12.30
CA ILE A 37 -0.75 -30.01 -11.56
C ILE A 37 0.07 -29.07 -10.68
N ASP A 38 -0.20 -27.77 -10.79
CA ASP A 38 0.45 -26.72 -10.00
C ASP A 38 -0.14 -26.63 -8.56
N ALA A 39 -0.12 -27.77 -7.84
CA ALA A 39 -0.55 -27.90 -6.45
C ALA A 39 0.10 -29.13 -5.78
N PRO A 40 0.34 -29.13 -4.45
CA PRO A 40 1.00 -30.22 -3.71
C PRO A 40 0.04 -31.39 -3.44
N ILE A 41 -0.64 -31.88 -4.48
CA ILE A 41 -1.64 -32.95 -4.37
C ILE A 41 -1.04 -34.24 -3.82
N GLY A 42 0.22 -34.55 -4.17
CA GLY A 42 0.91 -35.71 -3.62
C GLY A 42 1.06 -35.67 -2.10
N GLU A 43 1.42 -34.50 -1.55
CA GLU A 43 1.56 -34.30 -0.10
C GLU A 43 0.20 -34.32 0.60
N HIS A 44 -0.81 -33.69 -0.01
CA HIS A 44 -2.19 -33.71 0.49
C HIS A 44 -2.74 -35.14 0.56
N ALA A 45 -2.60 -35.91 -0.52
CA ALA A 45 -3.07 -37.29 -0.59
C ALA A 45 -2.37 -38.20 0.43
N GLU A 46 -1.06 -38.07 0.61
CA GLU A 46 -0.33 -38.83 1.64
C GLU A 46 -0.72 -38.40 3.07
N THR A 47 -0.99 -37.12 3.30
CA THR A 47 -1.47 -36.61 4.60
C THR A 47 -2.85 -37.17 4.91
N LEU A 48 -3.79 -37.08 3.96
CA LEU A 48 -5.15 -37.61 4.09
C LEU A 48 -5.14 -39.12 4.33
N LYS A 49 -4.34 -39.87 3.57
CA LYS A 49 -4.11 -41.30 3.79
C LYS A 49 -3.59 -41.57 5.20
N GLY A 50 -2.57 -40.84 5.66
CA GLY A 50 -2.00 -41.03 7.00
C GLY A 50 -3.04 -40.78 8.11
N ILE A 51 -3.91 -39.78 7.96
CA ILE A 51 -5.00 -39.52 8.90
C ILE A 51 -6.02 -40.65 8.88
N ILE A 52 -6.42 -41.12 7.70
CA ILE A 52 -7.38 -42.22 7.58
C ILE A 52 -6.84 -43.52 8.17
N GLU A 53 -5.57 -43.85 7.89
CA GLU A 53 -4.89 -45.01 8.46
C GLU A 53 -4.87 -44.95 10.01
N LYS A 54 -4.63 -43.77 10.60
CA LYS A 54 -4.71 -43.55 12.05
C LYS A 54 -6.13 -43.67 12.61
N LEU A 55 -7.14 -43.23 11.86
CA LEU A 55 -8.55 -43.32 12.24
C LEU A 55 -9.13 -44.74 12.08
N ILE A 56 -8.40 -45.69 11.49
CA ILE A 56 -8.84 -47.07 11.37
C ILE A 56 -8.33 -47.88 12.58
N PRO A 57 -9.19 -48.67 13.26
CA PRO A 57 -8.78 -49.46 14.42
C PRO A 57 -7.63 -50.44 14.15
N ASP A 58 -6.88 -50.72 15.22
CA ASP A 58 -5.73 -51.61 15.24
C ASP A 58 -6.04 -53.02 14.67
N PRO A 59 -5.03 -53.75 14.14
CA PRO A 59 -5.20 -55.06 13.51
C PRO A 59 -5.93 -56.14 14.32
N LYS A 60 -5.93 -56.04 15.65
CA LYS A 60 -6.55 -57.01 16.56
C LYS A 60 -8.06 -56.87 16.67
N ASP A 61 -8.60 -55.70 16.34
CA ASP A 61 -10.04 -55.39 16.39
C ASP A 61 -10.69 -55.48 14.99
N ARG A 62 -9.92 -55.94 13.99
CA ARG A 62 -10.37 -56.12 12.62
C ARG A 62 -11.32 -57.31 12.51
N THR A 63 -12.56 -57.07 12.10
CA THR A 63 -13.38 -58.14 11.51
C THR A 63 -12.77 -58.52 10.16
N GLU A 64 -12.55 -59.81 9.88
CA GLU A 64 -11.95 -60.30 8.62
C GLU A 64 -12.66 -59.76 7.35
N GLU A 65 -13.95 -59.42 7.46
CA GLU A 65 -14.77 -58.86 6.38
C GLU A 65 -14.34 -57.46 5.89
N MET A 66 -13.54 -56.69 6.65
CA MET A 66 -13.30 -55.27 6.37
C MET A 66 -12.10 -54.92 5.47
N PHE A 67 -11.12 -55.80 5.27
CA PHE A 67 -9.75 -55.27 5.08
C PHE A 67 -8.89 -55.83 3.94
N SER A 68 -9.47 -56.53 2.97
CA SER A 68 -8.73 -56.93 1.76
C SER A 68 -9.01 -56.07 0.53
N GLY A 69 -10.28 -55.85 0.19
CA GLY A 69 -10.70 -55.02 -0.96
C GLY A 69 -11.09 -53.58 -0.59
N GLU A 70 -11.55 -53.35 0.64
CA GLU A 70 -12.10 -52.06 1.07
C GLU A 70 -11.01 -51.02 1.35
N ILE A 71 -9.86 -51.42 1.94
CA ILE A 71 -8.68 -50.53 2.04
C ILE A 71 -8.18 -50.15 0.66
N PHE A 72 -8.16 -51.08 -0.29
CA PHE A 72 -7.72 -50.76 -1.63
C PHE A 72 -8.68 -49.79 -2.32
N ALA A 73 -9.98 -50.01 -2.22
CA ALA A 73 -10.98 -49.05 -2.72
C ALA A 73 -10.88 -47.70 -2.00
N LEU A 74 -10.59 -47.69 -0.70
CA LEU A 74 -10.42 -46.49 0.12
C LEU A 74 -9.17 -45.71 -0.27
N LEU A 75 -8.02 -46.36 -0.38
CA LEU A 75 -6.78 -45.74 -0.84
C LEU A 75 -6.92 -45.29 -2.30
N GLY A 76 -7.49 -46.13 -3.17
CA GLY A 76 -7.81 -45.76 -4.55
C GLY A 76 -8.77 -44.56 -4.66
N THR A 77 -9.74 -44.44 -3.74
CA THR A 77 -10.62 -43.27 -3.64
C THR A 77 -9.82 -42.02 -3.32
N ILE A 78 -8.89 -42.07 -2.36
CA ILE A 78 -8.03 -40.94 -1.99
C ILE A 78 -7.21 -40.46 -3.19
N TYR A 79 -6.55 -41.37 -3.92
CA TYR A 79 -5.74 -40.99 -5.08
C TYR A 79 -6.57 -40.53 -6.29
N LEU A 80 -7.87 -40.86 -6.36
CA LEU A 80 -8.76 -40.46 -7.46
C LEU A 80 -9.62 -39.22 -7.12
N HIS A 81 -9.85 -38.94 -5.83
CA HIS A 81 -10.65 -37.81 -5.35
C HIS A 81 -10.06 -36.45 -5.76
N ASP A 82 -8.75 -36.30 -5.64
CA ASP A 82 -8.06 -35.02 -5.87
C ASP A 82 -7.83 -34.71 -7.36
N LEU A 83 -8.23 -35.63 -8.25
CA LEU A 83 -8.13 -35.47 -9.70
C LEU A 83 -9.16 -34.51 -10.29
N SER A 84 -10.18 -34.12 -9.51
CA SER A 84 -11.16 -33.10 -9.90
C SER A 84 -10.55 -31.71 -10.15
N LEU A 85 -9.29 -31.52 -9.75
CA LEU A 85 -8.49 -30.29 -9.92
C LEU A 85 -7.74 -30.19 -11.26
N MET A 86 -7.76 -31.24 -12.09
CA MET A 86 -6.99 -31.36 -13.34
C MET A 86 -7.58 -30.59 -14.54
N LYS A 87 -7.72 -29.27 -14.45
CA LYS A 87 -8.08 -28.43 -15.62
C LYS A 87 -6.95 -28.31 -16.66
N GLU A 88 -5.73 -28.76 -16.37
CA GLU A 88 -4.51 -28.37 -17.08
C GLU A 88 -3.90 -29.45 -18.01
N PHE A 89 -4.61 -30.56 -18.26
CA PHE A 89 -4.09 -31.68 -19.05
C PHE A 89 -4.85 -31.87 -20.38
N ASP A 90 -4.11 -32.02 -21.48
CA ASP A 90 -4.66 -32.27 -22.82
C ASP A 90 -4.93 -33.78 -23.02
N TRP A 91 -6.21 -34.17 -22.99
CA TRP A 91 -6.63 -35.58 -23.05
C TRP A 91 -7.17 -35.95 -24.45
N PRO A 92 -6.83 -37.14 -25.02
CA PRO A 92 -7.10 -37.44 -26.43
C PRO A 92 -8.55 -37.77 -26.84
N LEU A 93 -9.57 -37.41 -26.05
CA LEU A 93 -10.98 -37.67 -26.40
C LEU A 93 -11.87 -36.46 -26.07
N ASN A 94 -12.14 -35.69 -27.13
CA ASN A 94 -13.11 -34.59 -27.31
C ASN A 94 -13.26 -33.54 -26.20
N GLY A 95 -12.75 -32.34 -26.49
CA GLY A 95 -12.89 -31.12 -25.67
C GLY A 95 -14.33 -30.66 -25.40
N ASP A 96 -15.34 -31.19 -26.09
CA ASP A 96 -16.74 -30.85 -25.83
C ASP A 96 -17.26 -31.39 -24.48
N ILE A 97 -16.71 -32.50 -23.99
CA ILE A 97 -17.09 -33.11 -22.69
C ILE A 97 -16.43 -32.34 -21.52
N LEU A 98 -15.22 -31.84 -21.74
CA LEU A 98 -14.48 -30.98 -20.80
C LEU A 98 -14.94 -29.52 -20.82
N ASN A 99 -15.79 -29.11 -21.78
CA ASN A 99 -16.33 -27.76 -21.90
C ASN A 99 -17.79 -27.62 -21.40
N ALA A 100 -18.46 -28.72 -21.02
CA ALA A 100 -19.76 -28.65 -20.35
C ALA A 100 -19.62 -27.85 -19.02
N ARG A 101 -20.54 -26.92 -18.74
CA ARG A 101 -20.41 -26.01 -17.58
C ARG A 101 -20.63 -26.68 -16.21
N ASP A 102 -21.06 -27.93 -16.17
CA ASP A 102 -21.20 -28.71 -14.93
C ASP A 102 -19.88 -29.40 -14.55
N ILE A 103 -19.28 -28.91 -13.46
CA ILE A 103 -18.03 -29.42 -12.87
C ILE A 103 -18.19 -30.87 -12.39
N ASP A 104 -19.38 -31.22 -11.90
CA ASP A 104 -19.68 -32.53 -11.29
C ASP A 104 -19.61 -33.70 -12.28
N VAL A 105 -19.86 -33.43 -13.57
CA VAL A 105 -19.92 -34.46 -14.60
C VAL A 105 -18.52 -34.82 -15.13
N LYS A 106 -17.57 -33.88 -15.07
CA LYS A 106 -16.21 -34.06 -15.63
C LYS A 106 -15.33 -35.00 -14.81
N GLY A 107 -15.33 -34.87 -13.48
CA GLY A 107 -14.52 -35.73 -12.61
C GLY A 107 -14.97 -37.20 -12.64
N VAL A 108 -16.29 -37.42 -12.72
CA VAL A 108 -16.89 -38.75 -12.91
C VAL A 108 -16.37 -39.40 -14.19
N PHE A 109 -16.35 -38.68 -15.32
CA PHE A 109 -15.86 -39.21 -16.60
C PHE A 109 -14.35 -39.51 -16.60
N MET A 110 -13.53 -38.68 -15.95
CA MET A 110 -12.08 -38.93 -15.83
C MET A 110 -11.78 -40.20 -15.04
N ASN A 111 -12.52 -40.44 -13.95
CA ASN A 111 -12.36 -41.64 -13.14
C ASN A 111 -12.65 -42.92 -13.94
N TYR A 112 -13.64 -42.90 -14.85
CA TYR A 112 -13.90 -44.04 -15.74
C TYR A 112 -12.80 -44.28 -16.79
N GLU A 113 -12.14 -43.24 -17.30
CA GLU A 113 -11.05 -43.41 -18.28
C GLU A 113 -9.77 -43.93 -17.60
N ILE A 114 -9.45 -43.46 -16.39
CA ILE A 114 -8.35 -44.01 -15.58
C ILE A 114 -8.62 -45.48 -15.26
N ALA A 115 -9.86 -45.80 -14.89
CA ALA A 115 -10.29 -47.18 -14.63
C ALA A 115 -10.08 -48.09 -15.84
N ARG A 116 -10.45 -47.62 -17.04
CA ARG A 116 -10.29 -48.36 -18.28
C ARG A 116 -8.82 -48.64 -18.59
N ARG A 117 -7.93 -47.69 -18.32
CA ARG A 117 -6.48 -47.82 -18.57
C ARG A 117 -5.78 -48.72 -17.56
N LEU A 118 -6.28 -48.78 -16.33
CA LEU A 118 -5.69 -49.53 -15.22
C LEU A 118 -6.44 -50.81 -14.86
N ASP A 119 -7.42 -51.21 -15.69
CA ASP A 119 -8.26 -52.40 -15.47
C ASP A 119 -8.94 -52.41 -14.08
N ILE A 120 -9.44 -51.24 -13.65
CA ILE A 120 -10.17 -51.10 -12.39
C ILE A 120 -11.64 -51.48 -12.61
N PRO A 121 -12.23 -52.38 -11.78
CA PRO A 121 -13.62 -52.79 -11.93
C PRO A 121 -14.62 -51.62 -11.83
N LYS A 122 -15.68 -51.67 -12.65
CA LYS A 122 -16.70 -50.60 -12.71
C LYS A 122 -17.35 -50.31 -11.34
N GLY A 123 -17.70 -51.33 -10.57
CA GLY A 123 -18.28 -51.17 -9.24
C GLY A 123 -17.34 -50.48 -8.23
N ALA A 124 -16.01 -50.63 -8.41
CA ALA A 124 -15.04 -49.92 -7.59
C ALA A 124 -15.04 -48.41 -7.91
N ILE A 125 -15.17 -48.05 -9.19
CA ILE A 125 -15.27 -46.65 -9.64
C ILE A 125 -16.58 -46.00 -9.20
N GLU A 126 -17.69 -46.74 -9.23
CA GLU A 126 -18.97 -46.28 -8.70
C GLU A 126 -18.88 -46.00 -7.19
N ALA A 127 -18.18 -46.86 -6.43
CA ALA A 127 -17.90 -46.63 -5.01
C ALA A 127 -17.01 -45.40 -4.78
N ILE A 128 -15.90 -45.28 -5.54
CA ILE A 128 -14.98 -44.14 -5.48
C ILE A 128 -15.72 -42.83 -5.75
N ASN A 129 -16.54 -42.77 -6.81
CA ASN A 129 -17.33 -41.59 -7.15
C ASN A 129 -18.33 -41.27 -6.04
N ALA A 130 -19.04 -42.27 -5.52
CA ALA A 130 -20.02 -42.05 -4.46
C ALA A 130 -19.41 -41.47 -3.18
N LEU A 131 -18.22 -41.92 -2.78
CA LEU A 131 -17.50 -41.42 -1.61
C LEU A 131 -16.84 -40.05 -1.88
N SER A 132 -16.35 -39.85 -3.11
CA SER A 132 -15.70 -38.61 -3.51
C SER A 132 -16.67 -37.43 -3.46
N TYR A 133 -17.89 -37.65 -3.97
CA TYR A 133 -18.93 -36.63 -4.02
C TYR A 133 -19.91 -36.72 -2.84
N ALA A 134 -19.59 -37.47 -1.78
CA ALA A 134 -20.52 -37.67 -0.65
C ALA A 134 -20.89 -36.37 0.07
N HIS A 135 -20.05 -35.33 0.00
CA HIS A 135 -20.36 -34.00 0.54
C HIS A 135 -21.33 -33.18 -0.33
N LEU A 136 -21.51 -33.54 -1.61
CA LEU A 136 -22.38 -32.86 -2.57
C LEU A 136 -23.66 -33.66 -2.88
N VAL A 137 -23.59 -34.99 -2.86
CA VAL A 137 -24.67 -35.89 -3.29
C VAL A 137 -25.54 -36.33 -2.09
N LYS A 138 -26.87 -36.23 -2.23
CA LYS A 138 -27.83 -36.48 -1.12
C LYS A 138 -27.95 -37.95 -0.65
N LYS A 139 -27.43 -38.95 -1.38
CA LYS A 139 -27.51 -40.37 -0.98
C LYS A 139 -26.30 -41.18 -1.49
N VAL A 140 -25.40 -41.53 -0.58
CA VAL A 140 -24.41 -42.62 -0.79
C VAL A 140 -25.14 -43.97 -0.65
N PRO A 141 -24.96 -44.92 -1.59
CA PRO A 141 -25.55 -46.27 -1.48
C PRO A 141 -25.06 -46.95 -0.20
N ILE A 142 -25.90 -47.78 0.44
CA ILE A 142 -25.54 -48.45 1.71
C ILE A 142 -24.53 -49.58 1.45
N GLU A 143 -24.76 -50.33 0.36
CA GLU A 143 -23.91 -51.42 -0.10
C GLU A 143 -23.51 -51.22 -1.56
N THR A 144 -22.32 -51.66 -1.94
CA THR A 144 -21.86 -51.63 -3.33
C THR A 144 -21.12 -52.92 -3.67
N GLU A 145 -21.56 -53.59 -4.74
CA GLU A 145 -20.95 -54.82 -5.23
C GLU A 145 -19.92 -54.49 -6.31
N ILE A 146 -18.68 -54.91 -6.09
CA ILE A 146 -17.58 -54.82 -7.04
C ILE A 146 -17.44 -56.18 -7.71
N THR A 147 -17.77 -56.23 -9.00
CA THR A 147 -17.65 -57.43 -9.83
C THR A 147 -16.42 -57.32 -10.74
N ASP A 148 -15.56 -58.33 -10.67
CA ASP A 148 -14.40 -58.45 -11.56
C ASP A 148 -14.33 -59.89 -12.09
N ASN A 149 -14.58 -60.05 -13.39
CA ASN A 149 -14.69 -61.33 -14.06
C ASN A 149 -15.69 -62.28 -13.35
N SER A 150 -15.21 -63.34 -12.70
CA SER A 150 -16.01 -64.33 -11.96
C SER A 150 -16.09 -64.08 -10.46
N SER A 151 -15.56 -62.94 -9.99
CA SER A 151 -15.37 -62.62 -8.57
C SER A 151 -16.29 -61.47 -8.15
N LYS A 152 -16.80 -61.54 -6.91
CA LYS A 152 -17.67 -60.54 -6.30
C LYS A 152 -17.09 -60.12 -4.95
N ALA A 153 -16.90 -58.83 -4.73
CA ALA A 153 -16.60 -58.22 -3.44
C ALA A 153 -17.75 -57.26 -3.10
N ILE A 154 -18.16 -57.19 -1.83
CA ILE A 154 -19.30 -56.36 -1.40
C ILE A 154 -18.81 -55.43 -0.31
N ILE A 155 -18.90 -54.12 -0.54
CA ILE A 155 -18.74 -53.12 0.51
C ILE A 155 -20.10 -52.99 1.20
N ARG A 156 -20.21 -53.46 2.45
CA ARG A 156 -21.51 -53.56 3.16
C ARG A 156 -21.93 -52.30 3.92
N ASN A 157 -21.02 -51.36 4.15
CA ASN A 157 -21.31 -50.17 4.96
C ASN A 157 -20.60 -48.92 4.45
N MET A 158 -20.92 -48.54 3.22
CA MET A 158 -20.40 -47.35 2.54
C MET A 158 -20.62 -46.06 3.35
N LYS A 159 -21.66 -46.00 4.19
CA LYS A 159 -21.90 -44.87 5.10
C LYS A 159 -20.80 -44.70 6.14
N VAL A 160 -20.23 -45.78 6.68
CA VAL A 160 -19.11 -45.67 7.64
C VAL A 160 -17.90 -45.04 6.97
N PHE A 161 -17.61 -45.45 5.73
CA PHE A 161 -16.55 -44.86 4.93
C PHE A 161 -16.82 -43.40 4.59
N GLU A 162 -18.06 -43.02 4.22
CA GLU A 162 -18.45 -41.62 4.02
C GLU A 162 -18.10 -40.75 5.24
N TYR A 163 -18.51 -41.15 6.45
CA TYR A 163 -18.22 -40.38 7.66
C TYR A 163 -16.73 -40.37 8.00
N LEU A 164 -16.02 -41.47 7.78
CA LEU A 164 -14.56 -41.55 7.93
C LEU A 164 -13.84 -40.57 7.00
N PHE A 165 -14.20 -40.57 5.72
CA PHE A 165 -13.64 -39.65 4.74
C PHE A 165 -13.99 -38.21 5.06
N ASN A 166 -15.26 -37.89 5.30
CA ASN A 166 -15.69 -36.54 5.64
C ASN A 166 -14.93 -36.00 6.86
N PHE A 167 -14.76 -36.81 7.90
CA PHE A 167 -14.04 -36.40 9.10
C PHE A 167 -12.52 -36.28 8.87
N ALA A 168 -11.91 -37.21 8.13
CA ALA A 168 -10.49 -37.11 7.78
C ALA A 168 -10.19 -35.88 6.91
N HIS A 169 -11.02 -35.60 5.90
CA HIS A 169 -10.88 -34.40 5.07
C HIS A 169 -11.05 -33.12 5.88
N LEU A 170 -12.02 -33.09 6.80
CA LEU A 170 -12.16 -31.95 7.71
C LEU A 170 -10.86 -31.69 8.49
N LEU A 171 -10.21 -32.74 9.02
CA LEU A 171 -8.95 -32.59 9.74
C LEU A 171 -7.82 -32.11 8.82
N VAL A 172 -7.75 -32.60 7.57
CA VAL A 172 -6.78 -32.11 6.57
C VAL A 172 -7.03 -30.64 6.23
N ASP A 173 -8.27 -30.27 5.91
CA ASP A 173 -8.68 -28.92 5.51
C ASP A 173 -8.39 -27.86 6.58
N VAL A 174 -8.55 -28.26 7.85
CA VAL A 174 -8.36 -27.38 9.01
C VAL A 174 -6.89 -27.25 9.39
N PHE A 175 -6.12 -28.34 9.40
CA PHE A 175 -4.80 -28.37 10.03
C PHE A 175 -3.61 -28.54 9.07
N PHE A 176 -3.85 -28.96 7.83
CA PHE A 176 -2.80 -29.36 6.90
C PHE A 176 -2.90 -28.66 5.53
N THR A 177 -4.03 -28.05 5.21
CA THR A 177 -4.21 -27.28 3.95
C THR A 177 -4.02 -25.78 4.16
N ASP A 178 -3.05 -25.20 3.44
CA ASP A 178 -2.76 -23.76 3.45
C ASP A 178 -3.71 -22.93 2.59
N LEU A 179 -3.80 -21.61 2.85
CA LEU A 179 -4.52 -20.63 2.01
C LEU A 179 -4.04 -20.63 0.56
N SER A 180 -2.72 -20.82 0.34
CA SER A 180 -2.10 -20.95 -0.98
C SER A 180 -2.73 -22.07 -1.82
N HIS A 181 -3.28 -23.09 -1.14
CA HIS A 181 -3.84 -24.29 -1.74
C HIS A 181 -5.30 -24.46 -1.34
N ASN A 182 -6.05 -23.37 -1.16
CA ASN A 182 -7.47 -23.43 -0.74
C ASN A 182 -8.34 -24.27 -1.70
N ARG A 183 -7.92 -24.39 -2.96
CA ARG A 183 -8.55 -25.29 -3.96
C ARG A 183 -8.52 -26.77 -3.57
N LEU A 184 -7.62 -27.18 -2.67
CA LEU A 184 -7.56 -28.54 -2.13
C LEU A 184 -8.60 -28.78 -1.01
N LYS A 185 -9.20 -27.73 -0.45
CA LYS A 185 -10.16 -27.89 0.66
C LYS A 185 -11.48 -28.43 0.15
N ARG A 186 -11.99 -29.46 0.82
CA ARG A 186 -13.33 -30.02 0.60
C ARG A 186 -14.41 -29.18 1.27
N TYR A 187 -14.11 -28.64 2.44
CA TYR A 187 -14.98 -27.73 3.18
C TYR A 187 -14.49 -26.29 3.03
N ASN A 188 -15.07 -25.60 2.05
CA ASN A 188 -14.65 -24.24 1.67
C ASN A 188 -15.48 -23.13 2.33
N ASP A 189 -16.45 -23.50 3.18
CA ASP A 189 -17.42 -22.55 3.76
C ASP A 189 -16.76 -21.51 4.69
N HIS A 190 -15.53 -21.77 5.16
CA HIS A 190 -14.72 -20.85 5.96
C HIS A 190 -13.24 -20.96 5.55
N GLU A 191 -12.61 -19.88 5.07
CA GLU A 191 -11.16 -19.83 4.87
C GLU A 191 -10.45 -19.76 6.24
N LEU A 192 -10.39 -20.90 6.93
CA LEU A 192 -9.70 -21.01 8.20
C LEU A 192 -8.19 -20.83 7.95
N ALA A 193 -7.63 -19.76 8.54
CA ALA A 193 -6.25 -19.34 8.36
C ALA A 193 -5.31 -19.87 9.46
N LEU A 194 -5.39 -21.16 9.78
CA LEU A 194 -4.38 -21.81 10.63
C LEU A 194 -3.12 -22.12 9.82
N ARG A 195 -1.97 -22.22 10.50
CA ARG A 195 -0.73 -22.64 9.83
C ARG A 195 -0.76 -24.14 9.59
N PRO A 196 -0.48 -24.60 8.35
CA PRO A 196 -0.46 -26.01 8.04
C PRO A 196 0.66 -26.73 8.80
N GLY A 197 0.39 -27.92 9.32
CA GLY A 197 1.40 -28.82 9.89
C GLY A 197 1.89 -28.48 11.30
N GLU A 198 1.36 -27.43 11.95
CA GLU A 198 1.64 -27.15 13.37
C GLU A 198 0.78 -28.03 14.32
N ALA A 199 -0.24 -28.70 13.78
CA ALA A 199 -1.07 -29.62 14.53
C ALA A 199 -0.46 -31.03 14.57
N VAL A 200 -0.41 -31.64 15.75
CA VAL A 200 -0.12 -33.06 15.91
C VAL A 200 -1.41 -33.80 16.21
N LEU A 201 -1.81 -34.68 15.28
CA LEU A 201 -2.94 -35.58 15.43
C LEU A 201 -2.47 -36.96 15.85
N ASP A 202 -2.96 -37.43 17.01
CA ASP A 202 -2.74 -38.77 17.51
C ASP A 202 -4.07 -39.47 17.82
N VAL A 203 -4.16 -40.76 17.52
CA VAL A 203 -5.39 -41.54 17.67
C VAL A 203 -5.08 -42.81 18.44
N ASP A 204 -5.58 -42.88 19.67
CA ASP A 204 -5.59 -44.11 20.45
C ASP A 204 -6.89 -44.87 20.16
N SER A 205 -6.83 -45.80 19.21
CA SER A 205 -8.00 -46.60 18.83
C SER A 205 -8.47 -47.55 19.93
N ARG A 206 -7.64 -47.87 20.94
CA ARG A 206 -7.99 -48.81 22.02
C ARG A 206 -8.79 -48.13 23.11
N GLU A 207 -8.39 -46.90 23.46
CA GLU A 207 -9.16 -46.06 24.39
C GLU A 207 -10.27 -45.28 23.67
N GLY A 208 -10.23 -45.24 22.33
CA GLY A 208 -11.19 -44.51 21.52
C GLY A 208 -10.99 -42.99 21.61
N ILE A 209 -9.76 -42.54 21.83
CA ILE A 209 -9.42 -41.13 22.07
C ILE A 209 -8.70 -40.58 20.85
N ILE A 210 -9.18 -39.45 20.34
CA ILE A 210 -8.45 -38.66 19.35
C ILE A 210 -7.88 -37.45 20.07
N SER A 211 -6.57 -37.22 19.98
CA SER A 211 -5.92 -36.04 20.55
C SER A 211 -5.41 -35.11 19.45
N ILE A 212 -5.72 -33.83 19.59
CA ILE A 212 -5.26 -32.76 18.71
C ILE A 212 -4.41 -31.82 19.55
N GLN A 213 -3.12 -31.78 19.26
CA GLN A 213 -2.19 -30.83 19.86
C GLN A 213 -1.93 -29.70 18.87
N TYR A 214 -2.05 -28.44 19.30
CA TYR A 214 -1.77 -27.28 18.45
C TYR A 214 -1.02 -26.21 19.23
N ASN A 215 0.08 -25.73 18.66
CA ASN A 215 0.86 -24.65 19.24
C ASN A 215 0.55 -23.31 18.56
N SER A 216 -0.26 -22.49 19.23
CA SER A 216 -0.56 -21.13 18.80
C SER A 216 0.64 -20.21 19.07
N ARG A 217 1.15 -19.58 18.02
CA ARG A 217 2.21 -18.55 18.14
C ARG A 217 1.66 -17.15 17.91
N LEU A 218 0.43 -17.04 17.41
CA LEU A 218 -0.23 -15.77 17.13
C LEU A 218 -1.57 -15.69 17.84
N PRO A 219 -1.91 -14.55 18.48
CA PRO A 219 -3.21 -14.35 19.08
C PRO A 219 -4.38 -14.70 18.15
N TYR A 220 -4.28 -14.39 16.85
CA TYR A 220 -5.38 -14.62 15.91
C TYR A 220 -5.63 -16.11 15.69
N GLU A 221 -4.58 -16.94 15.75
CA GLU A 221 -4.73 -18.39 15.73
C GLU A 221 -5.48 -18.89 16.96
N ALA A 222 -5.20 -18.32 18.15
CA ALA A 222 -5.91 -18.71 19.38
C ALA A 222 -7.42 -18.43 19.29
N HIS A 223 -7.82 -17.30 18.71
CA HIS A 223 -9.23 -16.96 18.44
C HIS A 223 -9.87 -17.90 17.43
N ILE A 224 -9.21 -18.16 16.30
CA ILE A 224 -9.73 -19.10 15.29
C ILE A 224 -9.88 -20.50 15.90
N LEU A 225 -8.93 -20.94 16.73
CA LEU A 225 -8.96 -22.26 17.36
C LEU A 225 -10.22 -22.48 18.19
N GLU A 226 -10.80 -21.45 18.82
CA GLU A 226 -12.07 -21.60 19.54
C GLU A 226 -13.22 -21.98 18.58
N SER A 227 -13.32 -21.32 17.44
CA SER A 227 -14.33 -21.59 16.41
C SER A 227 -14.09 -22.94 15.74
N VAL A 228 -12.83 -23.25 15.42
CA VAL A 228 -12.40 -24.54 14.85
C VAL A 228 -12.73 -25.68 15.80
N LYS A 229 -12.42 -25.53 17.10
CA LYS A 229 -12.72 -26.53 18.12
C LYS A 229 -14.21 -26.86 18.16
N ARG A 230 -15.09 -25.85 18.19
CA ARG A 230 -16.55 -26.04 18.15
C ARG A 230 -17.01 -26.78 16.88
N TYR A 231 -16.44 -26.42 15.73
CA TYR A 231 -16.80 -27.04 14.45
C TYR A 231 -16.36 -28.50 14.35
N VAL A 232 -15.09 -28.78 14.69
CA VAL A 232 -14.53 -30.14 14.68
C VAL A 232 -15.21 -31.03 15.72
N GLU A 233 -15.51 -30.52 16.92
CA GLU A 233 -16.25 -31.27 17.94
C GLU A 233 -17.67 -31.64 17.47
N SER A 234 -18.39 -30.70 16.84
CA SER A 234 -19.71 -30.96 16.26
C SER A 234 -19.67 -32.05 15.18
N MET A 235 -18.66 -31.99 14.31
CA MET A 235 -18.45 -33.00 13.26
C MET A 235 -17.99 -34.34 13.83
N PHE A 236 -17.17 -34.34 14.88
CA PHE A 236 -16.76 -35.54 15.60
C PHE A 236 -17.95 -36.25 16.25
N VAL A 237 -18.91 -35.53 16.85
CA VAL A 237 -20.14 -36.12 17.39
C VAL A 237 -20.92 -36.85 16.29
N ARG A 238 -21.05 -36.24 15.11
CA ARG A 238 -21.71 -36.86 13.95
C ARG A 238 -20.96 -38.10 13.49
N PHE A 239 -19.64 -38.01 13.32
CA PHE A 239 -18.76 -39.13 12.97
C PHE A 239 -18.94 -40.28 13.96
N LYS A 240 -18.70 -40.03 15.26
CA LYS A 240 -18.84 -40.99 16.36
C LYS A 240 -20.18 -41.72 16.34
N ASN A 241 -21.29 -40.99 16.22
CA ASN A 241 -22.63 -41.59 16.23
C ASN A 241 -22.90 -42.54 15.05
N HIS A 242 -22.25 -42.32 13.91
CA HIS A 242 -22.48 -43.12 12.71
C HIS A 242 -21.49 -44.27 12.54
N VAL A 243 -20.29 -44.18 13.14
CA VAL A 243 -19.26 -45.23 13.05
C VAL A 243 -19.23 -46.16 14.25
N ASN A 244 -19.54 -45.69 15.47
CA ASN A 244 -19.43 -46.52 16.67
C ASN A 244 -20.31 -47.77 16.63
N GLY A 245 -19.77 -48.89 17.10
CA GLY A 245 -20.47 -50.17 17.15
C GLY A 245 -20.57 -50.88 15.80
N LYS A 246 -19.97 -50.33 14.75
CA LYS A 246 -19.82 -50.96 13.43
C LYS A 246 -18.34 -51.19 13.20
N LEU A 247 -18.00 -52.28 12.51
CA LEU A 247 -16.68 -52.40 11.87
C LEU A 247 -15.48 -52.18 12.85
N GLY A 248 -15.63 -52.59 14.11
CA GLY A 248 -14.60 -52.43 15.16
C GLY A 248 -14.40 -51.00 15.70
N PHE A 249 -15.11 -49.99 15.19
CA PHE A 249 -14.95 -48.61 15.64
C PHE A 249 -15.59 -48.37 17.03
N GLN A 250 -14.80 -47.84 17.96
CA GLN A 250 -15.26 -47.40 19.29
C GLN A 250 -14.54 -46.11 19.73
N TYR A 251 -15.08 -44.96 19.35
CA TYR A 251 -14.60 -43.65 19.80
C TYR A 251 -15.37 -43.14 21.02
N ARG A 252 -14.66 -42.58 22.00
CA ARG A 252 -15.23 -42.00 23.22
C ARG A 252 -15.22 -40.47 23.16
N GLU A 253 -14.03 -39.88 23.01
CA GLU A 253 -13.81 -38.45 23.16
C GLU A 253 -12.72 -37.88 22.24
N LEU A 254 -12.74 -36.54 22.12
CA LEU A 254 -11.77 -35.74 21.40
C LEU A 254 -11.08 -34.82 22.41
N ILE A 255 -9.77 -34.95 22.58
CA ILE A 255 -8.96 -34.18 23.53
C ILE A 255 -8.17 -33.10 22.79
N TRP A 256 -8.20 -31.87 23.31
CA TRP A 256 -7.44 -30.75 22.78
C TRP A 256 -6.32 -30.36 23.73
N VAL A 257 -5.09 -30.27 23.21
CA VAL A 257 -3.94 -29.72 23.93
C VAL A 257 -3.46 -28.49 23.16
N VAL A 258 -3.97 -27.32 23.57
CA VAL A 258 -3.59 -26.05 22.94
C VAL A 258 -2.55 -25.36 23.82
N THR A 259 -1.38 -25.08 23.26
CA THR A 259 -0.34 -24.27 23.90
C THR A 259 -0.28 -22.90 23.23
N SER A 260 -0.10 -21.84 24.01
CA SER A 260 -0.01 -20.47 23.51
C SER A 260 1.28 -19.84 24.00
N ASN A 261 2.27 -19.72 23.11
CA ASN A 261 3.56 -19.12 23.42
C ASN A 261 3.75 -17.85 22.57
N PHE A 262 3.23 -16.73 23.07
CA PHE A 262 3.39 -15.42 22.42
C PHE A 262 4.72 -14.79 22.85
N TYR A 263 5.78 -14.96 22.05
CA TYR A 263 7.04 -14.22 22.22
C TYR A 263 7.06 -13.03 21.26
N TYR A 264 7.05 -11.82 21.82
CA TYR A 264 7.18 -10.59 21.05
C TYR A 264 8.60 -10.01 21.26
N GLU A 265 9.48 -10.11 20.27
CA GLU A 265 10.85 -9.51 20.33
C GLU A 265 10.84 -7.97 20.23
N ARG A 266 9.76 -7.40 19.68
CA ARG A 266 9.49 -5.96 19.67
C ARG A 266 8.21 -5.72 20.44
N ASP A 267 8.18 -4.68 21.25
CA ASP A 267 6.98 -4.22 21.95
C ASP A 267 5.91 -3.82 20.91
N VAL A 268 5.07 -4.77 20.49
CA VAL A 268 4.05 -4.65 19.43
C VAL A 268 2.99 -3.61 19.80
N PHE A 269 3.02 -3.14 21.06
CA PHE A 269 2.11 -2.17 21.65
C PHE A 269 2.72 -0.79 21.84
N ARG A 270 3.78 -0.40 21.10
CA ARG A 270 4.20 1.01 21.02
C ARG A 270 3.10 1.85 20.34
N ILE A 271 2.08 2.17 21.10
CA ILE A 271 1.05 3.13 20.73
C ILE A 271 1.73 4.50 20.64
N PRO A 272 1.48 5.28 19.57
CA PRO A 272 2.04 6.63 19.45
C PRO A 272 1.76 7.46 20.69
N LYS A 273 2.78 8.19 21.18
CA LYS A 273 2.70 9.04 22.39
C LYS A 273 1.56 10.06 22.31
N PHE A 274 1.26 10.54 21.10
CA PHE A 274 0.13 11.41 20.77
C PHE A 274 -0.92 10.67 19.94
N SER A 275 -1.50 9.66 20.55
CA SER A 275 -2.76 9.08 20.13
C SER A 275 -3.88 9.88 20.83
N PRO A 276 -5.09 10.07 20.26
CA PRO A 276 -6.26 10.51 21.05
C PRO A 276 -6.53 9.58 22.25
N TYR A 277 -5.82 8.45 22.30
CA TYR A 277 -5.67 7.50 23.38
C TYR A 277 -4.41 7.76 24.23
N LEU A 278 -4.24 8.99 24.73
CA LEU A 278 -3.41 9.23 25.91
C LEU A 278 -4.22 8.82 27.13
N GLU A 279 -4.19 7.51 27.37
CA GLU A 279 -4.49 6.77 28.61
C GLU A 279 -4.95 5.36 28.19
N PHE A 280 -4.10 4.36 28.44
CA PHE A 280 -4.54 2.97 28.54
C PHE A 280 -5.46 2.86 29.77
N GLU A 281 -6.70 3.30 29.64
CA GLU A 281 -7.80 2.88 30.53
C GLU A 281 -8.84 2.02 29.78
N GLY A 282 -8.59 1.69 28.51
CA GLY A 282 -9.29 0.64 27.75
C GLY A 282 -8.43 -0.62 27.63
N VAL A 283 -9.01 -1.79 27.89
CA VAL A 283 -8.30 -3.08 27.92
C VAL A 283 -7.73 -3.39 26.51
N PRO A 284 -6.44 -3.76 26.35
CA PRO A 284 -5.84 -4.26 25.09
C PRO A 284 -6.68 -5.32 24.36
N VAL A 285 -7.53 -6.02 25.10
CA VAL A 285 -8.50 -7.01 24.65
C VAL A 285 -9.51 -6.43 23.63
N GLN A 286 -10.05 -5.22 23.83
CA GLN A 286 -11.08 -4.69 22.93
C GLN A 286 -10.56 -4.42 21.52
N ARG A 287 -9.36 -3.84 21.38
CA ARG A 287 -8.73 -3.65 20.04
C ARG A 287 -8.38 -4.97 19.38
N TRP A 288 -8.09 -5.97 20.20
CA TRP A 288 -7.83 -7.31 19.73
C TRP A 288 -9.10 -7.98 19.18
N ASP A 289 -10.24 -7.79 19.84
CA ASP A 289 -11.55 -8.24 19.35
C ASP A 289 -11.90 -7.57 18.00
N GLU A 290 -11.68 -6.25 17.89
CA GLU A 290 -11.89 -5.52 16.64
C GLU A 290 -10.98 -6.04 15.51
N ALA A 291 -9.70 -6.25 15.80
CA ALA A 291 -8.73 -6.78 14.83
C ALA A 291 -9.11 -8.18 14.34
N SER A 292 -9.65 -9.01 15.24
CA SER A 292 -10.12 -10.36 14.92
C SER A 292 -11.32 -10.33 14.00
N VAL A 293 -12.27 -9.42 14.20
CA VAL A 293 -13.40 -9.23 13.28
C VAL A 293 -12.92 -8.79 11.89
N VAL A 294 -11.93 -7.90 11.83
CA VAL A 294 -11.33 -7.46 10.54
C VAL A 294 -10.67 -8.64 9.82
N LEU A 295 -9.89 -9.45 10.54
CA LEU A 295 -9.22 -10.62 9.98
C LEU A 295 -10.23 -11.71 9.57
N ASP A 296 -11.27 -11.98 10.38
CA ASP A 296 -12.32 -12.93 10.06
C ASP A 296 -13.04 -12.54 8.75
N LYS A 297 -13.37 -11.25 8.59
CA LYS A 297 -13.94 -10.75 7.31
C LYS A 297 -12.96 -10.87 6.15
N LEU A 298 -11.70 -10.50 6.37
CA LEU A 298 -10.66 -10.55 5.34
C LEU A 298 -10.50 -11.97 4.76
N PHE A 299 -10.41 -12.98 5.62
CA PHE A 299 -10.25 -14.35 5.18
C PHE A 299 -11.55 -14.91 4.58
N ASN A 300 -12.72 -14.60 5.13
CA ASN A 300 -13.99 -15.09 4.58
C ASN A 300 -14.36 -14.47 3.22
N GLU A 301 -14.04 -13.20 2.98
CA GLU A 301 -14.50 -12.45 1.80
C GLU A 301 -13.37 -12.09 0.82
N GLY A 302 -12.11 -12.40 1.15
CA GLY A 302 -10.92 -11.98 0.39
C GLY A 302 -10.61 -10.47 0.50
N SER A 303 -11.55 -9.68 1.00
CA SER A 303 -11.35 -8.25 1.23
C SER A 303 -12.17 -7.73 2.40
N VAL A 304 -11.69 -6.67 3.05
CA VAL A 304 -12.38 -5.98 4.12
C VAL A 304 -12.22 -4.47 3.95
N VAL A 305 -13.31 -3.74 4.14
CA VAL A 305 -13.34 -2.28 4.07
C VAL A 305 -13.54 -1.75 5.47
N VAL A 306 -12.52 -1.12 6.03
CA VAL A 306 -12.54 -0.54 7.38
C VAL A 306 -12.84 0.95 7.27
N ALA A 307 -14.03 1.36 7.69
CA ALA A 307 -14.45 2.76 7.72
C ALA A 307 -14.67 3.21 9.16
N GLY A 308 -14.26 4.42 9.49
CA GLY A 308 -14.43 4.95 10.85
C GLY A 308 -14.18 6.45 10.90
N GLU A 309 -14.64 7.08 11.96
CA GLU A 309 -14.44 8.51 12.20
C GLU A 309 -12.95 8.85 12.38
N THR A 310 -12.60 10.13 12.29
CA THR A 310 -11.21 10.63 12.34
C THR A 310 -10.46 10.16 13.59
N SER A 311 -11.16 10.00 14.72
CA SER A 311 -10.60 9.58 16.02
C SER A 311 -10.69 8.07 16.29
N ALA A 312 -11.26 7.26 15.40
CA ALA A 312 -11.54 5.84 15.68
C ALA A 312 -10.30 4.94 15.87
N GLY A 313 -9.10 5.43 15.54
CA GLY A 313 -7.84 4.69 15.71
C GLY A 313 -7.55 3.66 14.63
N LYS A 314 -8.09 3.85 13.42
CA LYS A 314 -7.98 2.93 12.27
C LYS A 314 -6.54 2.53 11.95
N THR A 315 -5.64 3.50 11.74
CA THR A 315 -4.23 3.23 11.44
C THR A 315 -3.54 2.45 12.55
N THR A 316 -3.88 2.70 13.83
CA THR A 316 -3.33 1.96 14.97
C THR A 316 -3.82 0.50 14.95
N LEU A 317 -5.11 0.27 14.72
CA LEU A 317 -5.67 -1.07 14.55
C LEU A 317 -4.92 -1.84 13.46
N LEU A 318 -4.73 -1.21 12.30
CA LEU A 318 -4.04 -1.83 11.17
C LEU A 318 -2.57 -2.10 11.43
N THR A 319 -1.82 -1.12 11.93
CA THR A 319 -0.36 -1.20 12.06
C THR A 319 0.09 -1.96 13.30
N SER A 320 -0.66 -1.89 14.40
CA SER A 320 -0.27 -2.48 15.69
C SER A 320 -0.95 -3.83 15.96
N PHE A 321 -2.10 -4.12 15.33
CA PHE A 321 -2.83 -5.37 15.58
C PHE A 321 -2.95 -6.25 14.32
N VAL A 322 -3.37 -5.72 13.17
CA VAL A 322 -3.57 -6.55 11.96
C VAL A 322 -2.25 -6.91 11.26
N LEU A 323 -1.42 -5.92 10.95
CA LEU A 323 -0.18 -6.07 10.19
C LEU A 323 0.82 -7.04 10.87
N PRO A 324 1.04 -7.01 12.20
CA PRO A 324 1.94 -7.97 12.86
C PRO A 324 1.49 -9.43 12.73
N GLN A 325 0.17 -9.70 12.78
CA GLN A 325 -0.36 -11.07 12.65
C GLN A 325 -0.12 -11.62 11.24
N LEU A 326 -0.34 -10.78 10.23
CA LEU A 326 -0.12 -11.15 8.82
C LEU A 326 1.37 -11.31 8.52
N THR A 327 2.22 -10.37 8.95
CA THR A 327 3.67 -10.40 8.67
C THR A 327 4.42 -11.51 9.39
N ALA A 328 3.96 -11.94 10.57
CA ALA A 328 4.56 -13.04 11.31
C ALA A 328 4.26 -14.42 10.67
N SER A 329 3.18 -14.53 9.91
CA SER A 329 2.75 -15.77 9.27
C SER A 329 3.05 -15.83 7.77
N ARG A 330 3.19 -14.69 7.08
CA ARG A 330 3.25 -14.59 5.61
C ARG A 330 4.35 -13.64 5.13
N GLN A 331 4.99 -14.00 4.02
CA GLN A 331 6.07 -13.20 3.42
C GLN A 331 5.56 -12.00 2.62
N ASN A 332 4.45 -12.17 1.88
CA ASN A 332 3.92 -11.19 0.93
C ASN A 332 2.85 -10.27 1.55
N VAL A 333 3.22 -9.49 2.57
CA VAL A 333 2.30 -8.57 3.27
C VAL A 333 2.75 -7.12 3.13
N TYR A 334 2.00 -6.31 2.40
CA TYR A 334 2.39 -4.95 2.03
C TYR A 334 1.45 -3.94 2.67
N TYR A 335 2.01 -2.99 3.42
CA TYR A 335 1.29 -1.83 3.94
C TYR A 335 1.63 -0.61 3.10
N CYS A 336 0.61 0.12 2.66
CA CYS A 336 0.75 1.38 1.94
C CYS A 336 -0.26 2.38 2.49
N GLU A 337 0.24 3.45 3.10
CA GLU A 337 -0.56 4.64 3.32
C GLU A 337 -0.69 5.39 1.99
N LEU A 338 -1.90 5.84 1.66
CA LEU A 338 -2.17 6.53 0.41
C LEU A 338 -1.55 7.93 0.47
N TRP A 339 -0.69 8.22 -0.51
CA TRP A 339 -0.09 9.52 -0.73
C TRP A 339 -0.21 9.91 -2.21
N SER A 340 0.67 10.77 -2.72
CA SER A 340 0.59 11.29 -4.09
C SER A 340 0.79 10.22 -5.18
N ARG A 341 1.54 9.14 -4.91
CA ARG A 341 1.91 8.12 -5.92
C ARG A 341 1.79 6.68 -5.39
N PRO A 342 0.58 6.23 -5.00
CA PRO A 342 0.37 4.97 -4.28
C PRO A 342 0.82 3.73 -5.06
N THR A 343 0.67 3.69 -6.39
CA THR A 343 1.10 2.51 -7.17
C THR A 343 2.61 2.43 -7.28
N LYS A 344 3.28 3.58 -7.36
CA LYS A 344 4.74 3.64 -7.33
C LYS A 344 5.28 3.28 -5.94
N GLU A 345 4.65 3.78 -4.89
CA GLU A 345 5.01 3.47 -3.49
C GLU A 345 4.89 1.97 -3.18
N LEU A 346 3.79 1.33 -3.60
CA LEU A 346 3.63 -0.11 -3.48
C LEU A 346 4.73 -0.88 -4.21
N ARG A 347 5.06 -0.48 -5.45
CA ARG A 347 6.16 -1.10 -6.21
C ARG A 347 7.50 -0.97 -5.48
N ASP A 348 7.83 0.21 -4.98
CA ASP A 348 9.08 0.44 -4.25
C ASP A 348 9.17 -0.41 -2.97
N VAL A 349 8.06 -0.53 -2.22
CA VAL A 349 7.97 -1.38 -1.03
C VAL A 349 8.20 -2.86 -1.38
N ILE A 350 7.56 -3.34 -2.45
CA ILE A 350 7.73 -4.71 -2.94
C ILE A 350 9.19 -4.93 -3.40
N GLY A 351 9.72 -4.01 -4.20
CA GLY A 351 11.07 -4.07 -4.75
C GLY A 351 12.15 -4.14 -3.68
N LYS A 352 12.04 -3.31 -2.63
CA LYS A 352 12.94 -3.34 -1.47
C LYS A 352 12.85 -4.65 -0.70
N ARG A 353 11.65 -5.16 -0.46
CA ARG A 353 11.47 -6.39 0.31
C ARG A 353 12.08 -7.61 -0.39
N HIS A 354 11.95 -7.67 -1.72
CA HIS A 354 12.39 -8.82 -2.53
C HIS A 354 13.75 -8.61 -3.21
N ASN A 355 14.44 -7.50 -2.94
CA ASN A 355 15.71 -7.13 -3.58
C ASN A 355 15.68 -7.21 -5.12
N ILE A 356 14.58 -6.76 -5.74
CA ILE A 356 14.40 -6.85 -7.19
C ILE A 356 15.15 -5.68 -7.86
N PRO A 357 16.10 -5.93 -8.78
CA PRO A 357 16.76 -4.88 -9.53
C PRO A 357 15.80 -4.28 -10.58
N ARG A 358 15.78 -2.95 -10.72
CA ARG A 358 14.97 -2.19 -11.71
C ARG A 358 13.46 -2.44 -11.64
N VAL A 359 12.89 -2.33 -10.45
CA VAL A 359 11.44 -2.45 -10.22
C VAL A 359 10.62 -1.42 -11.02
N ASP A 360 11.20 -0.26 -11.36
CA ASP A 360 10.56 0.77 -12.17
C ASP A 360 10.15 0.29 -13.57
N ASP A 361 10.85 -0.70 -14.13
CA ASP A 361 10.59 -1.26 -15.46
C ASP A 361 9.39 -2.22 -15.48
N LEU A 362 8.91 -2.65 -14.30
CA LEU A 362 7.80 -3.59 -14.14
C LEU A 362 6.50 -2.87 -13.77
N ASP A 363 5.42 -3.23 -14.44
CA ASP A 363 4.08 -2.85 -14.03
C ASP A 363 3.67 -3.56 -12.73
N ILE A 364 2.92 -2.87 -11.87
CA ILE A 364 2.55 -3.37 -10.53
C ILE A 364 1.74 -4.68 -10.61
N ILE A 365 0.87 -4.84 -11.62
CA ILE A 365 0.10 -6.07 -11.81
C ILE A 365 1.02 -7.23 -12.18
N SER A 366 1.96 -7.00 -13.11
CA SER A 366 2.90 -8.03 -13.55
C SER A 366 3.83 -8.49 -12.41
N LEU A 367 4.25 -7.54 -11.58
CA LEU A 367 5.03 -7.80 -10.37
C LEU A 367 4.24 -8.67 -9.38
N CYS A 368 3.00 -8.28 -9.06
CA CYS A 368 2.15 -9.01 -8.12
C CYS A 368 1.73 -10.40 -8.63
N LYS A 369 1.53 -10.59 -9.95
CA LYS A 369 1.30 -11.93 -10.53
C LYS A 369 2.45 -12.89 -10.27
N THR A 370 3.69 -12.39 -10.30
CA THR A 370 4.86 -13.22 -10.00
C THR A 370 4.90 -13.60 -8.53
N LEU A 371 4.50 -12.68 -7.65
CA LEU A 371 4.42 -12.93 -6.21
C LEU A 371 3.29 -13.88 -5.82
N LEU A 372 2.14 -13.81 -6.50
CA LEU A 372 1.02 -14.74 -6.28
C LEU A 372 1.41 -16.20 -6.57
N LYS A 373 2.33 -16.43 -7.52
CA LYS A 373 2.89 -17.78 -7.76
C LYS A 373 3.74 -18.30 -6.59
N GLN A 374 4.24 -17.42 -5.73
CA GLN A 374 5.04 -17.78 -4.56
C GLN A 374 4.18 -17.94 -3.29
N GLY A 375 2.95 -17.40 -3.30
CA GLY A 375 2.01 -17.51 -2.19
C GLY A 375 1.04 -16.31 -2.10
N PRO A 376 0.09 -16.35 -1.15
CA PRO A 376 -0.94 -15.33 -1.00
C PRO A 376 -0.35 -13.95 -0.71
N CYS A 377 -0.91 -12.92 -1.34
CA CYS A 377 -0.48 -11.54 -1.23
C CYS A 377 -1.52 -10.72 -0.46
N PHE A 378 -1.09 -10.01 0.57
CA PHE A 378 -1.93 -9.16 1.40
C PHE A 378 -1.57 -7.69 1.18
N PHE A 379 -2.56 -6.87 0.84
CA PHE A 379 -2.40 -5.44 0.62
C PHE A 379 -3.24 -4.67 1.63
N ILE A 380 -2.58 -3.92 2.51
CA ILE A 380 -3.22 -3.03 3.48
C ILE A 380 -3.06 -1.60 2.96
N ILE A 381 -4.16 -1.01 2.47
CA ILE A 381 -4.19 0.34 1.91
C ILE A 381 -4.93 1.25 2.89
N ASP A 382 -4.21 2.21 3.46
CA ASP A 382 -4.70 3.14 4.48
C ASP A 382 -4.85 4.57 3.90
N GLY A 383 -5.76 5.37 4.46
CA GLY A 383 -5.95 6.78 4.05
C GLY A 383 -6.69 6.99 2.73
N LEU A 384 -7.67 6.15 2.40
CA LEU A 384 -8.41 6.20 1.12
C LEU A 384 -9.16 7.51 0.88
N GLU A 385 -9.51 8.28 1.91
CA GLU A 385 -10.10 9.61 1.78
C GLU A 385 -9.24 10.56 0.91
N LYS A 386 -7.95 10.29 0.79
CA LYS A 386 -7.01 11.08 0.00
C LYS A 386 -7.12 10.83 -1.51
N ILE A 387 -7.86 9.80 -1.96
CA ILE A 387 -7.93 9.39 -3.37
C ILE A 387 -8.47 10.47 -4.32
N VAL A 388 -9.33 11.36 -3.80
CA VAL A 388 -9.93 12.46 -4.56
C VAL A 388 -8.88 13.49 -5.00
N PHE A 389 -7.76 13.56 -4.29
CA PHE A 389 -6.70 14.56 -4.47
C PHE A 389 -5.48 14.01 -5.23
N ILE A 390 -5.50 12.74 -5.60
CA ILE A 390 -4.45 12.12 -6.41
C ILE A 390 -4.64 12.50 -7.88
N GLU A 391 -3.51 12.71 -8.57
CA GLU A 391 -3.48 12.93 -10.02
C GLU A 391 -4.27 11.82 -10.74
N GLN A 392 -5.13 12.22 -11.68
CA GLN A 392 -6.05 11.30 -12.37
C GLN A 392 -5.35 10.06 -12.94
N ALA A 393 -4.20 10.23 -13.59
CA ALA A 393 -3.44 9.14 -14.19
C ALA A 393 -2.97 8.10 -13.16
N GLU A 394 -2.59 8.53 -11.97
CA GLU A 394 -2.13 7.65 -10.90
C GLU A 394 -3.29 6.99 -10.16
N ARG A 395 -4.39 7.74 -9.95
CA ARG A 395 -5.64 7.19 -9.42
C ARG A 395 -6.16 6.05 -10.30
N GLU A 396 -6.17 6.23 -11.62
CA GLU A 396 -6.62 5.20 -12.56
C GLU A 396 -5.76 3.93 -12.49
N LYS A 397 -4.43 4.05 -12.30
CA LYS A 397 -3.56 2.88 -12.11
C LYS A 397 -3.88 2.13 -10.83
N LEU A 398 -4.11 2.84 -9.72
CA LEU A 398 -4.45 2.22 -8.44
C LEU A 398 -5.75 1.44 -8.53
N VAL A 399 -6.77 2.03 -9.14
CA VAL A 399 -8.08 1.41 -9.32
C VAL A 399 -7.96 0.15 -10.17
N ARG A 400 -7.31 0.23 -11.33
CA ARG A 400 -7.06 -0.94 -12.19
C ARG A 400 -6.29 -2.04 -11.46
N PHE A 401 -5.31 -1.67 -10.65
CA PHE A 401 -4.55 -2.62 -9.84
C PHE A 401 -5.45 -3.35 -8.83
N VAL A 402 -6.24 -2.60 -8.05
CA VAL A 402 -7.15 -3.20 -7.05
C VAL A 402 -8.22 -4.06 -7.72
N GLU A 403 -8.90 -3.57 -8.75
CA GLU A 403 -9.92 -4.32 -9.48
C GLU A 403 -9.37 -5.60 -10.13
N PHE A 404 -8.16 -5.52 -10.69
CA PHE A 404 -7.50 -6.68 -11.27
C PHE A 404 -7.19 -7.73 -10.20
N MET A 405 -6.56 -7.31 -9.10
CA MET A 405 -6.09 -8.22 -8.07
C MET A 405 -7.24 -8.81 -7.23
N LEU A 406 -8.36 -8.09 -7.03
CA LEU A 406 -9.53 -8.65 -6.33
C LEU A 406 -10.12 -9.88 -7.02
N ASN A 407 -9.89 -10.04 -8.33
CA ASN A 407 -10.33 -11.20 -9.10
C ASN A 407 -9.29 -12.35 -9.11
N GLU A 408 -8.10 -12.13 -8.57
CA GLU A 408 -7.03 -13.13 -8.53
C GLU A 408 -7.09 -13.93 -7.21
N PRO A 409 -7.14 -15.28 -7.27
CA PRO A 409 -7.19 -16.10 -6.06
C PRO A 409 -5.88 -15.98 -5.27
N GLY A 410 -6.01 -15.80 -3.96
CA GLY A 410 -4.87 -15.59 -3.05
C GLY A 410 -4.45 -14.12 -2.90
N ALA A 411 -5.14 -13.17 -3.53
CA ALA A 411 -4.98 -11.75 -3.26
C ALA A 411 -5.98 -11.28 -2.20
N TYR A 412 -5.49 -10.65 -1.14
CA TYR A 412 -6.27 -10.18 -0.01
C TYR A 412 -6.12 -8.67 0.17
N PHE A 413 -7.22 -7.95 0.42
CA PHE A 413 -7.22 -6.50 0.57
C PHE A 413 -7.83 -6.02 1.89
N VAL A 414 -7.11 -5.16 2.61
CA VAL A 414 -7.64 -4.35 3.71
C VAL A 414 -7.65 -2.90 3.24
N LEU A 415 -8.83 -2.36 2.98
CA LEU A 415 -9.02 -1.00 2.51
C LEU A 415 -9.54 -0.13 3.65
N CYS A 416 -8.85 0.97 3.97
CA CYS A 416 -9.17 1.80 5.12
C CYS A 416 -9.32 3.28 4.75
N GLY A 417 -10.39 3.91 5.24
CA GLY A 417 -10.67 5.33 5.00
C GLY A 417 -11.64 5.94 5.98
N GLU A 418 -11.89 7.24 5.82
CA GLU A 418 -12.83 7.99 6.67
C GLU A 418 -14.29 7.67 6.34
N LYS A 419 -15.10 7.53 7.40
CA LYS A 419 -16.55 7.28 7.26
C LYS A 419 -17.30 8.45 6.61
N GLU A 420 -16.89 9.68 6.92
CA GLU A 420 -17.54 10.91 6.44
C GLU A 420 -17.50 11.04 4.92
N THR A 421 -16.38 10.64 4.31
CA THR A 421 -16.15 10.67 2.85
C THR A 421 -16.27 9.28 2.21
N PHE A 422 -16.86 8.31 2.93
CA PHE A 422 -16.95 6.91 2.52
C PHE A 422 -17.38 6.73 1.07
N PHE A 423 -18.49 7.35 0.69
CA PHE A 423 -19.04 7.20 -0.66
C PHE A 423 -18.16 7.83 -1.74
N ASP A 424 -17.35 8.85 -1.41
CA ASP A 424 -16.48 9.51 -2.38
C ASP A 424 -15.28 8.64 -2.75
N TRP A 425 -14.63 8.03 -1.75
CA TRP A 425 -13.47 7.18 -1.99
C TRP A 425 -13.84 5.73 -2.32
N TYR A 426 -14.95 5.19 -1.80
CA TYR A 426 -15.38 3.82 -2.07
C TYR A 426 -15.92 3.65 -3.49
N ARG A 427 -16.60 4.66 -4.03
CA ARG A 427 -17.18 4.62 -5.39
C ARG A 427 -16.16 4.32 -6.49
N VAL A 428 -14.88 4.61 -6.21
CA VAL A 428 -13.80 4.39 -7.16
C VAL A 428 -13.48 2.89 -7.32
N PHE A 429 -13.81 2.05 -6.35
CA PHE A 429 -13.56 0.60 -6.38
C PHE A 429 -14.85 -0.16 -6.72
N GLN A 430 -15.00 -0.59 -7.98
CA GLN A 430 -16.15 -1.38 -8.41
C GLN A 430 -15.89 -2.88 -8.18
N GLY A 431 -16.87 -3.61 -7.64
CA GLY A 431 -16.80 -5.09 -7.50
C GLY A 431 -16.62 -5.63 -6.08
N MET A 432 -16.44 -4.77 -5.07
CA MET A 432 -16.40 -5.19 -3.66
C MET A 432 -17.80 -5.42 -3.08
N GLN A 433 -17.96 -6.49 -2.29
CA GLN A 433 -19.24 -6.80 -1.63
C GLN A 433 -19.45 -5.91 -0.40
N ILE A 434 -20.67 -5.41 -0.20
CA ILE A 434 -21.01 -4.55 0.95
C ILE A 434 -20.85 -5.30 2.29
N SER A 435 -20.94 -6.64 2.29
CA SER A 435 -20.68 -7.50 3.44
C SER A 435 -19.28 -7.29 4.05
N SER A 436 -18.32 -6.88 3.24
CA SER A 436 -16.92 -6.65 3.62
C SER A 436 -16.72 -5.39 4.47
N LEU A 437 -17.76 -4.55 4.61
CA LEU A 437 -17.69 -3.31 5.38
C LEU A 437 -17.63 -3.59 6.89
N TYR A 438 -16.64 -3.01 7.56
CA TYR A 438 -16.52 -2.96 9.00
C TYR A 438 -16.43 -1.50 9.45
N GLU A 439 -17.43 -1.07 10.22
CA GLU A 439 -17.45 0.25 10.82
C GLU A 439 -16.72 0.23 12.16
N LEU A 440 -15.58 0.89 12.22
CA LEU A 440 -14.83 1.10 13.45
C LEU A 440 -15.40 2.30 14.20
N LYS A 441 -15.90 2.05 15.42
CA LYS A 441 -16.43 3.08 16.29
C LYS A 441 -15.32 3.75 17.10
N ALA A 442 -15.50 5.03 17.41
CA ALA A 442 -14.68 5.69 18.43
C ALA A 442 -14.96 5.08 19.81
N PHE A 443 -13.97 5.12 20.70
CA PHE A 443 -14.17 4.67 22.07
C PHE A 443 -15.10 5.63 22.81
N GLU A 444 -16.17 5.12 23.41
CA GLU A 444 -16.92 5.86 24.43
C GLU A 444 -16.09 5.85 25.72
N ARG A 445 -15.69 7.02 26.24
CA ARG A 445 -15.08 7.18 27.56
C ARG A 445 -16.12 6.83 28.63
N THR A 446 -16.37 5.55 28.85
CA THR A 446 -17.17 5.10 30.00
C THR A 446 -16.25 4.96 31.19
N HIS A 447 -16.22 5.98 32.06
CA HIS A 447 -15.78 5.78 33.44
C HIS A 447 -16.68 4.70 34.07
N SER A 448 -16.26 3.44 34.01
CA SER A 448 -16.92 2.36 34.74
C SER A 448 -15.94 1.73 35.72
N LEU A 449 -15.92 2.33 36.91
CA LEU A 449 -15.61 1.61 38.13
C LEU A 449 -16.59 0.43 38.25
N TYR A 450 -16.06 -0.77 38.02
CA TYR A 450 -16.63 -2.08 38.37
C TYR A 450 -18.00 -2.46 37.76
N GLY A 451 -18.10 -3.74 37.38
CA GLY A 451 -19.18 -4.25 36.56
C GLY A 451 -20.57 -4.13 37.17
N HIS A 452 -21.56 -3.96 36.28
CA HIS A 452 -22.76 -4.79 36.24
C HIS A 452 -23.48 -4.59 34.90
N THR A 453 -23.91 -5.71 34.32
CA THR A 453 -24.91 -5.81 33.25
C THR A 453 -26.10 -4.88 33.45
N VAL A 454 -26.43 -4.05 32.46
CA VAL A 454 -27.79 -3.52 32.29
C VAL A 454 -28.19 -3.52 30.83
N LYS A 455 -29.28 -4.25 30.57
CA LYS A 455 -30.08 -4.32 29.34
C LYS A 455 -30.66 -2.95 28.96
N GLU A 456 -30.91 -2.81 27.66
CA GLU A 456 -31.97 -2.01 27.03
C GLU A 456 -32.28 -0.64 27.65
N LEU A 457 -32.03 0.43 26.87
CA LEU A 457 -32.95 1.55 26.76
C LEU A 457 -32.74 2.25 25.41
N ARG A 458 -33.68 2.02 24.50
CA ARG A 458 -33.93 2.90 23.35
C ARG A 458 -34.79 4.08 23.84
N GLN A 459 -34.56 5.20 23.16
CA GLN A 459 -35.40 6.40 23.04
C GLN A 459 -35.28 7.46 24.14
N ILE A 460 -35.12 8.69 23.62
CA ILE A 460 -35.04 10.01 24.25
C ILE A 460 -33.60 10.44 24.61
N GLU A 461 -33.01 11.24 23.72
CA GLU A 461 -32.19 12.46 24.01
C GLU A 461 -31.17 12.75 22.89
N ALA A 462 -31.65 13.16 21.71
CA ALA A 462 -30.79 13.72 20.67
C ALA A 462 -30.18 15.09 21.07
N ASP A 463 -30.78 15.80 22.03
CA ASP A 463 -30.34 17.13 22.46
C ASP A 463 -29.40 17.15 23.67
N ARG A 464 -29.40 16.12 24.54
CA ARG A 464 -28.46 16.06 25.68
C ARG A 464 -27.11 15.45 25.30
N HIS A 465 -27.07 14.51 24.35
CA HIS A 465 -25.81 13.98 23.83
C HIS A 465 -24.96 15.05 23.13
N ALA A 466 -25.56 16.02 22.43
CA ALA A 466 -24.81 17.12 21.81
C ALA A 466 -24.15 18.05 22.83
N LEU A 467 -24.79 18.30 23.98
CA LEU A 467 -24.27 19.14 25.06
C LEU A 467 -23.17 18.42 25.87
N ILE A 468 -23.35 17.13 26.16
CA ILE A 468 -22.34 16.31 26.85
C ILE A 468 -21.11 16.10 25.97
N LEU A 469 -21.30 15.82 24.67
CA LEU A 469 -20.19 15.76 23.70
C LEU A 469 -19.46 17.11 23.62
N HIS A 470 -20.16 18.24 23.64
CA HIS A 470 -19.52 19.56 23.61
C HIS A 470 -18.69 19.89 24.88
N GLU A 471 -19.14 19.47 26.06
CA GLU A 471 -18.39 19.63 27.32
C GLU A 471 -17.21 18.65 27.43
N GLU A 472 -17.37 17.42 26.97
CA GLU A 472 -16.31 16.40 26.94
C GLU A 472 -15.22 16.73 25.90
N PHE A 473 -15.59 17.24 24.72
CA PHE A 473 -14.63 17.77 23.73
C PHE A 473 -13.84 18.96 24.28
N ARG A 474 -14.47 19.83 25.09
CA ARG A 474 -13.77 20.96 25.73
C ARG A 474 -12.79 20.52 26.82
N ARG A 475 -13.11 19.48 27.59
CA ARG A 475 -12.19 18.92 28.60
C ARG A 475 -11.02 18.16 27.97
N GLY A 476 -11.29 17.31 26.97
CA GLY A 476 -10.24 16.59 26.24
C GLY A 476 -9.32 17.51 25.43
N ALA A 477 -9.85 18.61 24.88
CA ALA A 477 -9.05 19.69 24.28
C ALA A 477 -8.11 20.36 25.29
N SER A 478 -8.57 20.60 26.52
CA SER A 478 -7.77 21.22 27.57
C SER A 478 -6.67 20.30 28.12
N GLU A 479 -6.91 18.98 28.16
CA GLU A 479 -5.92 17.97 28.56
C GLU A 479 -4.84 17.78 27.50
N MET A 480 -5.24 17.64 26.23
CA MET A 480 -4.31 17.46 25.11
C MET A 480 -3.42 18.69 24.89
N ASP A 481 -3.98 19.90 25.06
CA ASP A 481 -3.21 21.15 25.05
C ASP A 481 -2.17 21.17 26.19
N GLY A 482 -2.48 20.61 27.37
CA GLY A 482 -1.55 20.48 28.49
C GLY A 482 -0.39 19.53 28.20
N VAL A 483 -0.67 18.33 27.71
CA VAL A 483 0.36 17.34 27.33
C VAL A 483 1.24 17.86 26.20
N LEU A 484 0.65 18.57 25.23
CA LEU A 484 1.42 19.21 24.15
C LEU A 484 2.33 20.32 24.69
N ARG A 485 1.88 21.14 25.64
CA ARG A 485 2.72 22.18 26.26
C ARG A 485 3.89 21.58 27.02
N GLU A 486 3.71 20.47 27.70
CA GLU A 486 4.80 19.74 28.37
C GLU A 486 5.79 19.16 27.35
N ALA A 487 5.29 18.50 26.31
CA ALA A 487 6.15 17.94 25.26
C ALA A 487 6.88 19.00 24.44
N LEU A 488 6.32 20.21 24.34
CA LEU A 488 6.91 21.34 23.63
C LEU A 488 7.71 22.27 24.55
N GLN A 489 7.88 21.93 25.83
CA GLN A 489 8.54 22.80 26.81
C GLN A 489 10.00 23.07 26.42
N GLU A 490 10.68 22.11 25.79
CA GLU A 490 12.05 22.27 25.29
C GLU A 490 12.18 23.27 24.12
N PHE A 491 11.07 23.68 23.50
CA PHE A 491 11.01 24.62 22.38
C PHE A 491 10.32 25.95 22.72
N GLN A 492 10.08 26.26 24.01
CA GLN A 492 9.34 27.47 24.39
C GLN A 492 9.96 28.77 23.88
N ASP A 493 11.29 28.81 23.75
CA ASP A 493 12.04 29.99 23.30
C ASP A 493 12.48 29.89 21.81
N ASP A 494 11.91 28.95 21.05
CA ASP A 494 12.34 28.65 19.68
C ASP A 494 11.40 29.27 18.63
N ASP A 495 11.73 30.47 18.16
CA ASP A 495 10.93 31.23 17.19
C ASP A 495 10.76 30.50 15.83
N GLU A 496 11.65 29.58 15.50
CA GLU A 496 11.61 28.81 14.25
C GLU A 496 10.67 27.59 14.33
N MET A 497 10.37 27.11 15.54
CA MET A 497 9.53 25.92 15.73
C MET A 497 8.07 26.15 15.31
N PRO A 498 7.38 27.25 15.72
CA PRO A 498 6.05 27.58 15.20
C PRO A 498 6.05 27.75 13.68
N LEU A 499 7.12 28.32 13.11
CA LEU A 499 7.27 28.52 11.68
C LEU A 499 7.36 27.17 10.94
N VAL A 500 8.15 26.21 11.42
CA VAL A 500 8.21 24.85 10.88
C VAL A 500 6.88 24.12 11.05
N MET A 501 6.24 24.21 12.22
CA MET A 501 4.95 23.57 12.47
C MET A 501 3.81 24.15 11.63
N SER A 502 3.91 25.43 11.23
CA SER A 502 2.96 26.06 10.30
C SER A 502 2.88 25.33 8.95
N VAL A 503 3.94 24.63 8.54
CA VAL A 503 3.96 23.84 7.29
C VAL A 503 3.07 22.60 7.40
N PHE A 504 3.09 21.93 8.55
CA PHE A 504 2.34 20.68 8.77
C PHE A 504 0.88 20.90 9.18
N VAL A 505 0.58 22.04 9.80
CA VAL A 505 -0.74 22.35 10.36
C VAL A 505 -1.41 23.41 9.50
N ASP A 506 -2.22 22.98 8.54
CA ASP A 506 -3.11 23.83 7.74
C ASP A 506 -4.51 23.69 8.30
N VAL A 507 -5.18 24.72 8.82
CA VAL A 507 -6.56 24.60 9.37
C VAL A 507 -7.59 24.44 8.26
N SER A 508 -7.28 24.81 7.03
CA SER A 508 -8.19 24.81 5.88
C SER A 508 -8.17 23.50 5.07
N GLY A 509 -7.01 22.84 4.97
CA GLY A 509 -6.82 21.70 4.08
C GLY A 509 -7.39 20.39 4.64
N PRO A 510 -8.32 19.67 4.00
CA PRO A 510 -8.99 18.50 4.61
C PRO A 510 -8.05 17.32 4.91
N ILE A 511 -6.83 17.30 4.34
CA ILE A 511 -5.93 16.14 4.33
C ILE A 511 -4.55 16.50 4.86
N LEU A 512 -3.94 15.55 5.57
CA LEU A 512 -2.53 15.61 5.95
C LEU A 512 -1.64 15.49 4.72
N LYS A 513 -0.68 16.41 4.61
CA LYS A 513 0.39 16.39 3.62
C LYS A 513 1.69 15.89 4.25
N ARG A 514 2.60 15.39 3.41
CA ARG A 514 3.97 15.04 3.80
C ARG A 514 4.96 15.98 3.12
N TYR A 515 6.05 16.29 3.80
CA TYR A 515 7.03 17.28 3.39
C TYR A 515 8.43 16.73 3.55
N SER A 516 9.28 16.91 2.55
CA SER A 516 10.73 16.69 2.67
C SER A 516 11.39 17.87 3.39
N ILE A 517 12.66 17.70 3.78
CA ILE A 517 13.45 18.80 4.37
C ILE A 517 13.50 19.99 3.40
N ASP A 518 13.65 19.73 2.10
CA ASP A 518 13.65 20.78 1.08
C ASP A 518 12.31 21.49 0.98
N ASP A 519 11.19 20.76 1.08
CA ASP A 519 9.86 21.38 1.07
C ASP A 519 9.68 22.31 2.28
N ILE A 520 10.11 21.87 3.47
CA ILE A 520 10.03 22.67 4.70
C ILE A 520 10.93 23.91 4.56
N HIS A 521 12.16 23.75 4.05
CA HIS A 521 13.06 24.87 3.78
C HIS A 521 12.42 25.87 2.80
N ASN A 522 11.76 25.38 1.75
CA ASN A 522 11.09 26.24 0.77
C ASN A 522 9.95 27.07 1.39
N GLU A 523 9.27 26.52 2.39
CA GLU A 523 8.13 27.15 3.07
C GLU A 523 8.53 28.02 4.27
N THR A 524 9.77 27.96 4.73
CA THR A 524 10.20 28.59 6.00
C THR A 524 11.51 29.37 5.92
N ALA A 525 12.34 29.13 4.90
CA ALA A 525 13.72 29.60 4.80
C ALA A 525 14.66 29.16 5.95
N VAL A 526 14.21 28.28 6.85
CA VAL A 526 15.02 27.76 7.96
C VAL A 526 16.13 26.87 7.42
N PRO A 527 17.38 26.96 7.91
CA PRO A 527 18.49 26.13 7.41
C PRO A 527 18.22 24.63 7.54
N HIS A 528 18.68 23.83 6.57
CA HIS A 528 18.47 22.38 6.54
C HIS A 528 18.90 21.67 7.83
N GLU A 529 20.09 22.00 8.37
CA GLU A 529 20.60 21.40 9.62
C GLU A 529 19.65 21.63 10.80
N ARG A 530 19.04 22.81 10.84
CA ARG A 530 18.11 23.22 11.88
C ARG A 530 16.75 22.54 11.72
N ILE A 531 16.25 22.43 10.50
CA ILE A 531 15.05 21.65 10.19
C ILE A 531 15.22 20.21 10.64
N VAL A 532 16.36 19.57 10.30
CA VAL A 532 16.66 18.18 10.68
C VAL A 532 16.59 17.99 12.19
N PHE A 533 17.17 18.90 12.97
CA PHE A 533 17.09 18.88 14.43
C PHE A 533 15.63 18.96 14.92
N LEU A 534 14.88 19.96 14.45
CA LEU A 534 13.49 20.20 14.88
C LEU A 534 12.57 19.02 14.54
N VAL A 535 12.58 18.55 13.29
CA VAL A 535 11.70 17.45 12.87
C VAL A 535 12.06 16.13 13.55
N SER A 536 13.34 15.90 13.84
CA SER A 536 13.78 14.70 14.59
C SER A 536 13.29 14.73 16.02
N SER A 537 13.40 15.87 16.72
CA SER A 537 12.89 15.96 18.09
C SER A 537 11.36 15.92 18.14
N LEU A 538 10.66 16.59 17.22
CA LEU A 538 9.20 16.50 17.10
C LEU A 538 8.72 15.07 16.80
N ARG A 539 9.49 14.30 16.03
CA ARG A 539 9.26 12.85 15.82
C ARG A 539 9.46 12.06 17.10
N ASP A 540 10.51 12.33 17.86
CA ASP A 540 10.81 11.62 19.12
C ASP A 540 9.76 11.91 20.21
N HIS A 541 9.16 13.09 20.16
CA HIS A 541 7.97 13.45 20.95
C HIS A 541 6.70 12.78 20.43
N GLY A 542 6.67 12.27 19.19
CA GLY A 542 5.52 11.61 18.58
C GLY A 542 4.52 12.56 17.92
N ILE A 543 4.92 13.82 17.69
CA ILE A 543 4.12 14.85 17.02
C ILE A 543 4.19 14.69 15.50
N LEU A 544 5.37 14.37 14.98
CA LEU A 544 5.60 14.05 13.58
C LEU A 544 5.87 12.55 13.38
N ARG A 545 5.57 12.06 12.18
CA ARG A 545 5.96 10.73 11.70
C ARG A 545 6.95 10.88 10.56
N GLU A 546 7.92 9.99 10.54
CA GLU A 546 8.92 9.90 9.48
C GLU A 546 8.59 8.73 8.55
N THR A 547 8.65 8.98 7.24
CA THR A 547 8.39 7.99 6.19
C THR A 547 9.49 8.08 5.13
N GLY A 548 10.05 6.94 4.72
CA GLY A 548 11.10 6.89 3.71
C GLY A 548 10.56 6.53 2.32
N TYR A 549 10.79 7.39 1.33
CA TYR A 549 10.36 7.18 -0.06
C TYR A 549 11.47 7.58 -1.06
N GLN A 550 11.82 6.67 -1.98
CA GLN A 550 12.90 6.83 -2.99
C GLN A 550 14.29 7.24 -2.44
N GLY A 551 14.61 6.88 -1.20
CA GLY A 551 15.86 7.28 -0.55
C GLY A 551 15.80 8.67 0.09
N ASN A 552 14.67 9.37 -0.04
CA ASN A 552 14.38 10.61 0.65
C ASN A 552 13.51 10.36 1.89
N THR A 553 13.69 11.21 2.88
CA THR A 553 12.90 11.21 4.11
C THR A 553 11.81 12.27 4.03
N TYR A 554 10.58 11.86 4.33
CA TYR A 554 9.41 12.72 4.40
C TYR A 554 8.84 12.70 5.81
N PHE A 555 8.38 13.87 6.26
CA PHE A 555 7.73 14.06 7.54
C PHE A 555 6.26 14.41 7.32
N ALA A 556 5.40 13.93 8.20
CA ALA A 556 3.98 14.28 8.22
C ALA A 556 3.50 14.39 9.67
N LEU A 557 2.37 15.05 9.89
CA LEU A 557 1.77 15.07 11.21
C LEU A 557 1.41 13.64 11.64
N ALA A 558 1.78 13.26 12.87
CA ALA A 558 1.56 11.90 13.36
C ALA A 558 0.07 11.56 13.51
N ASN A 559 -0.77 12.55 13.73
CA ASN A 559 -2.20 12.37 13.89
C ASN A 559 -2.96 13.64 13.48
N ARG A 560 -4.03 13.50 12.68
CA ARG A 560 -4.90 14.63 12.29
C ARG A 560 -5.53 15.31 13.51
N ALA A 561 -5.78 14.59 14.60
CA ALA A 561 -6.29 15.14 15.85
C ALA A 561 -5.34 16.18 16.50
N LEU A 562 -4.03 16.15 16.18
CA LEU A 562 -3.08 17.13 16.71
C LEU A 562 -3.21 18.51 16.07
N ARG A 563 -3.89 18.62 14.93
CA ARG A 563 -3.95 19.84 14.12
C ARG A 563 -4.58 21.02 14.85
N GLU A 564 -5.76 20.84 15.45
CA GLU A 564 -6.42 21.91 16.21
C GLU A 564 -5.66 22.28 17.49
N PRO A 565 -5.25 21.32 18.35
CA PRO A 565 -4.41 21.62 19.52
C PRO A 565 -3.12 22.35 19.17
N LEU A 566 -2.36 21.89 18.17
CA LEU A 566 -1.11 22.54 17.75
C LEU A 566 -1.37 23.94 17.21
N TRP A 567 -2.44 24.14 16.44
CA TRP A 567 -2.81 25.46 15.94
C TRP A 567 -3.08 26.45 17.08
N ARG A 568 -3.78 26.01 18.14
CA ARG A 568 -4.04 26.83 19.33
C ARG A 568 -2.80 27.04 20.20
N VAL A 569 -2.07 25.98 20.51
CA VAL A 569 -0.92 26.00 21.44
C VAL A 569 0.24 26.83 20.88
N LEU A 570 0.48 26.74 19.57
CA LEU A 570 1.56 27.44 18.88
C LEU A 570 1.11 28.74 18.19
N ASN A 571 -0.16 29.15 18.37
CA ASN A 571 -0.73 30.35 17.75
C ASN A 571 -0.47 30.43 16.23
N LEU A 572 -0.69 29.33 15.51
CA LEU A 572 -0.30 29.23 14.09
C LEU A 572 -1.16 30.08 13.15
N GLY A 573 -2.19 30.75 13.67
CA GLY A 573 -3.03 31.70 12.93
C GLY A 573 -2.23 32.86 12.31
N GLU A 574 -1.10 33.24 12.91
CA GLU A 574 -0.23 34.32 12.41
C GLU A 574 0.43 33.99 11.06
N PHE A 575 0.52 32.70 10.71
CA PHE A 575 1.15 32.23 9.47
C PHE A 575 0.15 31.95 8.33
N GLU A 576 -1.16 32.13 8.56
CA GLU A 576 -2.17 31.88 7.52
C GLU A 576 -2.00 32.83 6.32
N GLU A 577 -1.63 34.08 6.56
CA GLU A 577 -1.30 35.05 5.50
C GLU A 577 -0.16 34.56 4.60
N LYS A 578 0.87 33.92 5.19
CA LYS A 578 2.00 33.33 4.45
C LYS A 578 1.54 32.21 3.52
N LYS A 579 0.63 31.35 4.00
CA LYS A 579 0.08 30.24 3.18
C LYS A 579 -0.78 30.77 2.04
N MET A 580 -1.60 31.79 2.30
CA MET A 580 -2.42 32.42 1.27
C MET A 580 -1.54 33.04 0.18
N LEU A 581 -0.42 33.67 0.55
CA LEU A 581 0.51 34.29 -0.39
C LEU A 581 0.93 33.32 -1.50
N ARG A 582 1.29 32.07 -1.17
CA ARG A 582 1.76 31.10 -2.19
C ARG A 582 0.69 30.74 -3.21
N ASN A 583 -0.55 30.55 -2.75
CA ASN A 583 -1.69 30.30 -3.63
C ASN A 583 -2.00 31.52 -4.51
N ILE A 584 -1.88 32.73 -3.95
CA ILE A 584 -2.11 33.98 -4.67
C ILE A 584 -1.04 34.16 -5.76
N LEU A 585 0.25 33.98 -5.43
CA LEU A 585 1.37 34.09 -6.38
C LEU A 585 1.18 33.15 -7.57
N GLY A 586 0.80 31.90 -7.34
CA GLY A 586 0.52 30.93 -8.42
C GLY A 586 -0.55 31.41 -9.41
N ASN A 587 -1.63 32.03 -8.92
CA ASN A 587 -2.69 32.57 -9.77
C ASN A 587 -2.20 33.74 -10.65
N PHE A 588 -1.36 34.62 -10.11
CA PHE A 588 -0.79 35.74 -10.88
C PHE A 588 0.20 35.28 -11.94
N ILE A 589 0.98 34.22 -11.67
CA ILE A 589 1.88 33.60 -12.65
C ILE A 589 1.09 33.02 -13.82
N ILE A 590 0.03 32.24 -13.55
CA ILE A 590 -0.81 31.62 -14.59
C ILE A 590 -1.50 32.68 -15.47
N ASN A 591 -1.97 33.76 -14.85
CA ASN A 591 -2.66 34.84 -15.57
C ASN A 591 -1.69 35.86 -16.20
N GLU A 592 -0.38 35.70 -15.97
CA GLU A 592 0.69 36.61 -16.39
C GLU A 592 0.47 38.09 -15.99
N THR A 593 -0.15 38.34 -14.83
CA THR A 593 -0.47 39.69 -14.33
C THR A 593 0.44 40.13 -13.19
N PHE A 594 0.72 41.43 -13.07
CA PHE A 594 1.45 41.97 -11.92
C PHE A 594 0.63 41.86 -10.63
N LEU A 595 1.32 41.65 -9.51
CA LEU A 595 0.72 41.57 -8.18
C LEU A 595 0.05 42.90 -7.80
N ASP A 596 -1.04 42.84 -7.04
CA ASP A 596 -1.63 44.03 -6.43
C ASP A 596 -0.83 44.51 -5.21
N GLU A 597 -1.10 45.74 -4.74
CA GLU A 597 -0.36 46.33 -3.61
C GLU A 597 -0.48 45.51 -2.33
N LYS A 598 -1.66 44.91 -2.06
CA LYS A 598 -1.88 44.09 -0.86
C LYS A 598 -1.03 42.83 -0.86
N THR A 599 -0.94 42.18 -2.02
CA THR A 599 -0.15 40.96 -2.21
C THR A 599 1.35 41.28 -2.13
N LEU A 600 1.77 42.46 -2.60
CA LEU A 600 3.13 42.94 -2.43
C LEU A 600 3.50 43.21 -0.98
N ASP A 601 2.60 43.83 -0.20
CA ASP A 601 2.83 44.04 1.24
C ASP A 601 3.06 42.70 1.96
N LEU A 602 2.31 41.65 1.59
CA LEU A 602 2.50 40.31 2.10
C LEU A 602 3.83 39.69 1.65
N ALA A 603 4.19 39.83 0.37
CA ALA A 603 5.46 39.35 -0.16
C ALA A 603 6.66 40.00 0.53
N GLU A 604 6.62 41.31 0.76
CA GLU A 604 7.66 42.05 1.47
C GLU A 604 7.74 41.66 2.96
N LYS A 605 6.58 41.42 3.60
CA LYS A 605 6.51 40.94 5.00
C LYS A 605 7.15 39.57 5.18
N TRP A 606 6.89 38.64 4.28
CA TRP A 606 7.28 37.23 4.41
C TRP A 606 8.56 36.84 3.65
N GLN A 607 9.23 37.78 2.98
CA GLN A 607 10.39 37.51 2.11
C GLN A 607 11.54 36.75 2.81
N GLU A 608 11.74 36.95 4.12
CA GLU A 608 12.81 36.30 4.89
C GLU A 608 12.41 34.92 5.45
N SER A 609 11.13 34.56 5.38
CA SER A 609 10.57 33.32 5.94
C SER A 609 9.91 32.43 4.88
N LEU A 610 10.12 32.73 3.60
CA LEU A 610 9.58 32.01 2.46
C LEU A 610 10.59 32.05 1.30
N VAL A 611 10.97 30.88 0.79
CA VAL A 611 11.83 30.80 -0.39
C VAL A 611 10.95 30.73 -1.64
N MET A 612 10.93 31.84 -2.37
CA MET A 612 10.19 31.95 -3.63
C MET A 612 10.89 31.18 -4.76
N SER A 613 10.11 30.58 -5.66
CA SER A 613 10.60 30.01 -6.91
C SER A 613 11.16 31.09 -7.84
N LYS A 614 11.83 30.68 -8.91
CA LYS A 614 12.35 31.57 -9.95
C LYS A 614 11.25 32.47 -10.52
N GLU A 615 10.09 31.89 -10.81
CA GLU A 615 8.91 32.54 -11.38
C GLU A 615 8.22 33.46 -10.35
N GLU A 616 8.02 32.97 -9.12
CA GLU A 616 7.46 33.74 -8.00
C GLU A 616 8.31 35.00 -7.72
N MET A 617 9.64 34.85 -7.71
CA MET A 617 10.55 35.96 -7.49
C MET A 617 10.56 36.96 -8.65
N GLY A 618 10.56 36.47 -9.89
CA GLY A 618 10.52 37.31 -11.09
C GLY A 618 9.28 38.20 -11.14
N ILE A 619 8.10 37.64 -10.86
CA ILE A 619 6.84 38.39 -10.87
C ILE A 619 6.75 39.37 -9.69
N ALA A 620 7.25 39.01 -8.51
CA ALA A 620 7.27 39.89 -7.35
C ALA A 620 8.16 41.12 -7.58
N LEU A 621 9.39 40.93 -8.05
CA LEU A 621 10.32 42.03 -8.36
C LEU A 621 9.79 42.94 -9.47
N ALA A 622 9.22 42.37 -10.53
CA ALA A 622 8.61 43.17 -11.60
C ALA A 622 7.40 43.96 -11.09
N SER A 623 6.61 43.39 -10.17
CA SER A 623 5.47 44.06 -9.57
C SER A 623 5.88 45.22 -8.67
N LEU A 624 6.98 45.09 -7.90
CA LEU A 624 7.54 46.21 -7.13
C LEU A 624 7.89 47.39 -8.04
N ILE A 625 8.54 47.14 -9.18
CA ILE A 625 8.86 48.17 -10.17
C ILE A 625 7.58 48.73 -10.79
N HIS A 626 6.60 47.88 -11.09
CA HIS A 626 5.31 48.31 -11.62
C HIS A 626 4.62 49.32 -10.70
N HIS A 627 4.70 49.12 -9.38
CA HIS A 627 4.12 50.01 -8.37
C HIS A 627 5.09 51.07 -7.84
N LYS A 628 6.26 51.23 -8.48
CA LYS A 628 7.30 52.22 -8.10
C LYS A 628 7.84 52.07 -6.67
N ARG A 629 7.91 50.83 -6.17
CA ARG A 629 8.52 50.48 -4.89
C ARG A 629 9.99 50.11 -5.06
N ASP A 630 10.75 50.09 -3.96
CA ASP A 630 12.14 49.68 -3.97
C ASP A 630 12.24 48.15 -4.07
N TRP A 631 12.94 47.66 -5.09
CA TRP A 631 13.09 46.22 -5.36
C TRP A 631 14.37 45.63 -4.75
N ARG A 632 15.30 46.47 -4.26
CA ARG A 632 16.64 46.03 -3.83
C ARG A 632 16.60 45.03 -2.68
N ARG A 633 15.78 45.28 -1.67
CA ARG A 633 15.67 44.39 -0.49
C ARG A 633 15.22 42.99 -0.88
N LEU A 634 14.20 42.89 -1.74
CA LEU A 634 13.72 41.60 -2.23
C LEU A 634 14.75 40.92 -3.15
N PHE A 635 15.51 41.70 -3.93
CA PHE A 635 16.59 41.17 -4.77
C PHE A 635 17.77 40.62 -3.95
N GLU A 636 18.19 41.29 -2.88
CA GLU A 636 19.18 40.77 -1.93
C GLU A 636 18.74 39.46 -1.31
N THR A 637 17.44 39.37 -0.97
CA THR A 637 16.83 38.16 -0.44
C THR A 637 16.84 37.03 -1.48
N ALA A 638 16.51 37.31 -2.74
CA ALA A 638 16.60 36.36 -3.84
C ALA A 638 18.02 35.81 -4.04
N ASN A 639 19.03 36.67 -3.97
CA ASN A 639 20.44 36.28 -4.13
C ASN A 639 20.91 35.39 -2.99
N ARG A 640 20.41 35.58 -1.76
CA ARG A 640 20.75 34.71 -0.62
C ARG A 640 20.30 33.27 -0.82
N PHE A 641 19.16 33.05 -1.48
CA PHE A 641 18.57 31.72 -1.66
C PHE A 641 19.01 31.02 -2.97
N GLU A 642 19.72 31.73 -3.86
CA GLU A 642 20.29 31.20 -5.11
C GLU A 642 19.28 30.44 -6.01
N ARG A 643 17.97 30.75 -5.93
CA ARG A 643 16.92 30.10 -6.73
C ARG A 643 16.82 30.58 -8.17
N GLY A 644 17.52 31.67 -8.50
CA GLY A 644 17.40 32.37 -9.77
C GLY A 644 16.16 33.26 -9.84
N ILE A 645 16.09 34.09 -10.88
CA ILE A 645 15.01 35.06 -11.09
C ILE A 645 14.50 34.90 -12.53
N ASP A 646 13.19 34.78 -12.72
CA ASP A 646 12.60 34.84 -14.05
C ASP A 646 12.58 36.28 -14.55
N ILE A 647 13.30 36.53 -15.64
CA ILE A 647 13.40 37.86 -16.22
C ILE A 647 12.19 38.23 -17.10
N GLN A 648 11.35 37.28 -17.50
CA GLN A 648 10.25 37.54 -18.44
C GLN A 648 9.25 38.60 -17.93
N PRO A 649 8.79 38.58 -16.65
CA PRO A 649 7.94 39.63 -16.12
C PRO A 649 8.61 41.01 -16.10
N ILE A 650 9.93 41.04 -15.87
CA ILE A 650 10.72 42.28 -15.81
C ILE A 650 10.89 42.87 -17.23
N LEU A 651 11.10 42.02 -18.24
CA LEU A 651 11.21 42.44 -19.64
C LEU A 651 9.93 43.13 -20.15
N LYS A 652 8.74 42.72 -19.67
CA LYS A 652 7.46 43.38 -20.03
C LYS A 652 7.44 44.87 -19.64
N LEU A 653 8.18 45.27 -18.61
CA LEU A 653 8.24 46.66 -18.14
C LEU A 653 9.03 47.59 -19.06
N LEU A 654 9.86 47.04 -19.96
CA LEU A 654 10.59 47.84 -20.97
C LEU A 654 9.64 48.56 -21.93
N TYR A 655 8.42 48.05 -22.13
CA TYR A 655 7.39 48.67 -22.96
C TYR A 655 6.50 49.66 -22.19
N SER A 656 6.84 49.98 -20.93
CA SER A 656 6.08 50.92 -20.12
C SER A 656 6.25 52.36 -20.61
N LYS A 657 5.17 53.16 -20.57
CA LYS A 657 5.23 54.60 -20.86
C LYS A 657 6.07 55.38 -19.84
N SER A 658 6.23 54.86 -18.62
CA SER A 658 6.97 55.53 -17.54
C SER A 658 8.48 55.29 -17.65
N GLU A 659 9.25 56.38 -17.82
CA GLU A 659 10.72 56.34 -17.92
C GLU A 659 11.36 55.73 -16.67
N GLU A 660 10.85 56.09 -15.49
CA GLU A 660 11.29 55.54 -14.19
C GLU A 660 11.13 54.02 -14.12
N LYS A 661 9.98 53.48 -14.56
CA LYS A 661 9.74 52.03 -14.59
C LYS A 661 10.70 51.31 -15.53
N ARG A 662 10.97 51.89 -16.71
CA ARG A 662 11.93 51.34 -17.67
C ARG A 662 13.35 51.36 -17.12
N LYS A 663 13.78 52.48 -16.51
CA LYS A 663 15.09 52.64 -15.87
C LYS A 663 15.30 51.59 -14.77
N ASN A 664 14.32 51.42 -13.88
CA ASN A 664 14.39 50.43 -12.79
C ASN A 664 14.38 48.99 -13.31
N ALA A 665 13.58 48.68 -14.34
CA ALA A 665 13.57 47.35 -14.97
C ALA A 665 14.94 47.00 -15.57
N ILE A 666 15.56 47.92 -16.30
CA ILE A 666 16.90 47.69 -16.86
C ILE A 666 17.92 47.55 -15.73
N SER A 667 17.84 48.38 -14.69
CA SER A 667 18.78 48.32 -13.56
C SER A 667 18.71 46.94 -12.87
N LEU A 668 17.51 46.43 -12.62
CA LEU A 668 17.32 45.09 -12.08
C LEU A 668 17.83 44.00 -13.03
N LEU A 669 17.53 44.06 -14.33
CA LEU A 669 18.03 43.07 -15.31
C LEU A 669 19.56 43.02 -15.32
N VAL A 670 20.21 44.19 -15.23
CA VAL A 670 21.67 44.31 -15.18
C VAL A 670 22.26 43.65 -13.93
N GLU A 671 21.59 43.78 -12.79
CA GLU A 671 21.99 43.08 -11.56
C GLU A 671 21.78 41.56 -11.67
N VAL A 672 20.69 41.10 -12.31
CA VAL A 672 20.40 39.67 -12.51
C VAL A 672 21.42 39.00 -13.44
N ARG A 673 21.95 39.73 -14.45
CA ARG A 673 22.98 39.26 -15.41
C ARG A 673 22.60 38.02 -16.21
N ASP A 674 21.31 37.82 -16.47
CA ASP A 674 20.84 36.72 -17.32
C ASP A 674 21.33 36.92 -18.77
N LYS A 675 21.72 35.83 -19.44
CA LYS A 675 22.20 35.89 -20.83
C LYS A 675 21.06 36.22 -21.80
N ASP A 676 19.84 35.82 -21.46
CA ASP A 676 18.66 35.95 -22.31
C ASP A 676 18.14 37.40 -22.34
N MET A 677 18.63 38.29 -21.47
CA MET A 677 18.28 39.71 -21.49
C MET A 677 18.93 40.49 -22.64
N ILE A 678 20.02 39.99 -23.24
CA ILE A 678 20.85 40.76 -24.20
C ILE A 678 20.03 41.18 -25.43
N ASN A 679 19.34 40.24 -26.08
CA ASN A 679 18.58 40.53 -27.30
C ASN A 679 17.38 41.47 -27.04
N PRO A 680 16.54 41.24 -26.01
CA PRO A 680 15.49 42.18 -25.64
C PRO A 680 15.99 43.60 -25.37
N LEU A 681 17.10 43.74 -24.64
CA LEU A 681 17.67 45.05 -24.33
C LEU A 681 18.24 45.75 -25.58
N LEU A 682 18.85 45.02 -26.53
CA LEU A 682 19.29 45.59 -27.81
C LEU A 682 18.11 46.06 -28.67
N LEU A 683 17.00 45.31 -28.68
CA LEU A 683 15.77 45.75 -29.35
C LEU A 683 15.22 47.02 -28.70
N HIS A 684 15.18 47.05 -27.37
CA HIS A 684 14.72 48.22 -26.62
C HIS A 684 15.60 49.45 -26.87
N LEU A 685 16.93 49.28 -27.00
CA LEU A 685 17.88 50.36 -27.31
C LEU A 685 17.55 51.08 -28.62
N LYS A 686 17.01 50.38 -29.62
CA LYS A 686 16.63 50.96 -30.93
C LYS A 686 15.43 51.90 -30.82
N GLU A 687 14.48 51.57 -29.96
CA GLU A 687 13.21 52.29 -29.83
C GLU A 687 13.23 53.36 -28.74
N GLU A 688 14.17 53.26 -27.78
CA GLU A 688 14.28 54.19 -26.67
C GLU A 688 14.69 55.60 -27.13
N LYS A 689 14.15 56.62 -26.46
CA LYS A 689 14.40 58.04 -26.74
C LYS A 689 15.19 58.72 -25.63
N VAL A 690 15.11 58.20 -24.40
CA VAL A 690 15.76 58.77 -23.22
C VAL A 690 17.23 58.36 -23.19
N LEU A 691 18.12 59.34 -23.31
CA LEU A 691 19.58 59.15 -23.36
C LEU A 691 20.11 58.38 -22.13
N GLU A 692 19.64 58.71 -20.93
CA GLU A 692 20.05 58.03 -19.69
C GLU A 692 19.75 56.52 -19.72
N ILE A 693 18.60 56.14 -20.28
CA ILE A 693 18.19 54.74 -20.39
C ILE A 693 19.04 54.02 -21.43
N LYS A 694 19.38 54.69 -22.54
CA LYS A 694 20.31 54.13 -23.54
C LYS A 694 21.69 53.86 -22.94
N ASP A 695 22.24 54.81 -22.20
CA ASP A 695 23.52 54.65 -21.52
C ASP A 695 23.47 53.47 -20.53
N LEU A 696 22.39 53.34 -19.76
CA LEU A 696 22.17 52.23 -18.82
C LEU A 696 22.11 50.87 -19.54
N VAL A 697 21.43 50.78 -20.69
CA VAL A 697 21.38 49.54 -21.49
C VAL A 697 22.75 49.16 -22.01
N ILE A 698 23.52 50.13 -22.53
CA ILE A 698 24.88 49.91 -23.04
C ILE A 698 25.80 49.44 -21.91
N GLN A 699 25.75 50.12 -20.77
CA GLN A 699 26.50 49.73 -19.58
C GLN A 699 26.12 48.32 -19.12
N GLY A 700 24.82 48.05 -19.05
CA GLY A 700 24.26 46.79 -18.63
C GLY A 700 24.69 45.58 -19.46
N ILE A 701 24.52 45.68 -20.78
CA ILE A 701 24.96 44.63 -21.71
C ILE A 701 26.50 44.54 -21.72
N GLY A 702 27.19 45.67 -21.67
CA GLY A 702 28.64 45.74 -21.68
C GLY A 702 29.28 45.08 -20.45
N LEU A 703 28.70 45.24 -19.26
CA LEU A 703 29.12 44.61 -17.99
C LEU A 703 29.15 43.07 -18.06
N THR A 704 28.48 42.45 -19.03
CA THR A 704 28.64 41.01 -19.27
C THR A 704 30.05 40.62 -19.72
N GLY A 705 30.85 41.57 -20.20
CA GLY A 705 32.25 41.38 -20.62
C GLY A 705 32.42 40.47 -21.84
N LYS A 706 31.33 40.03 -22.46
CA LYS A 706 31.38 39.09 -23.57
C LYS A 706 31.62 39.82 -24.87
N LYS A 707 32.68 39.40 -25.60
CA LYS A 707 32.99 39.83 -26.97
C LYS A 707 31.74 40.02 -27.84
N ARG A 708 30.92 38.98 -27.93
CA ARG A 708 29.70 38.99 -28.77
C ARG A 708 28.70 40.07 -28.36
N ALA A 709 28.57 40.37 -27.07
CA ALA A 709 27.65 41.38 -26.57
C ALA A 709 28.12 42.80 -26.95
N ILE A 710 29.42 43.06 -26.82
CA ILE A 710 30.05 44.33 -27.23
C ILE A 710 29.86 44.60 -28.73
N PHE A 711 30.13 43.60 -29.58
CA PHE A 711 29.90 43.74 -31.03
C PHE A 711 28.41 43.90 -31.37
N ALA A 712 27.52 43.23 -30.66
CA ALA A 712 26.08 43.39 -30.85
C ALA A 712 25.60 44.80 -30.49
N ILE A 713 26.16 45.42 -29.43
CA ILE A 713 25.92 46.84 -29.12
C ILE A 713 26.42 47.70 -30.28
N MET A 714 27.65 47.53 -30.74
CA MET A 714 28.22 48.36 -31.82
C MET A 714 27.42 48.26 -33.12
N ASN A 715 26.99 47.06 -33.51
CA ASN A 715 26.13 46.85 -34.68
C ASN A 715 24.77 47.54 -34.50
N THR A 716 24.16 47.42 -33.32
CA THR A 716 22.89 48.08 -33.01
C THR A 716 23.02 49.61 -33.06
N LEU A 717 24.12 50.16 -32.54
CA LEU A 717 24.40 51.59 -32.61
C LEU A 717 24.70 52.06 -34.06
N LYS A 718 25.30 51.20 -34.90
CA LYS A 718 25.47 51.48 -36.35
C LYS A 718 24.12 51.60 -37.05
N GLU A 719 23.16 50.74 -36.70
CA GLU A 719 21.79 50.82 -37.24
C GLU A 719 21.03 52.06 -36.76
N ILE A 720 21.22 52.48 -35.50
CA ILE A 720 20.57 53.68 -34.93
C ILE A 720 21.12 54.97 -35.54
N GLY A 721 22.40 54.99 -35.94
CA GLY A 721 23.04 56.16 -36.56
C GLY A 721 23.41 57.29 -35.59
N ASP A 722 23.44 57.03 -34.28
CA ASP A 722 23.80 58.03 -33.26
C ASP A 722 25.31 57.99 -32.94
N THR A 723 26.08 58.86 -33.61
CA THR A 723 27.53 58.97 -33.43
C THR A 723 27.92 59.36 -32.00
N THR A 724 27.14 60.18 -31.31
CA THR A 724 27.38 60.58 -29.92
C THR A 724 27.30 59.41 -28.95
N LEU A 725 26.27 58.56 -29.11
CA LEU A 725 26.08 57.37 -28.28
C LEU A 725 27.16 56.31 -28.55
N LYS A 726 27.60 56.15 -29.81
CA LYS A 726 28.75 55.29 -30.16
C LYS A 726 30.03 55.72 -29.45
N LEU A 727 30.33 57.02 -29.43
CA LEU A 727 31.52 57.55 -28.77
C LEU A 727 31.50 57.26 -27.26
N ARG A 728 30.34 57.42 -26.60
CA ARG A 728 30.16 57.07 -25.18
C ARG A 728 30.33 55.58 -24.92
N ALA A 729 29.76 54.73 -25.77
CA ALA A 729 29.91 53.27 -25.67
C ALA A 729 31.39 52.86 -25.76
N ILE A 730 32.15 53.45 -26.68
CA ILE A 730 33.58 53.19 -26.85
C ILE A 730 34.39 53.63 -25.63
N GLU A 731 34.12 54.82 -25.09
CA GLU A 731 34.76 55.28 -23.84
C GLU A 731 34.43 54.34 -22.67
N PHE A 732 33.19 53.88 -22.58
CA PHE A 732 32.79 52.91 -21.56
C PHE A 732 33.51 51.57 -21.75
N PHE A 733 33.58 51.03 -22.97
CA PHE A 733 34.27 49.76 -23.22
C PHE A 733 35.76 49.84 -22.93
N ASP A 734 36.42 50.96 -23.24
CA ASP A 734 37.81 51.21 -22.88
C ASP A 734 38.00 51.14 -21.35
N SER A 735 37.16 51.87 -20.61
CA SER A 735 37.18 51.86 -19.14
C SER A 735 36.89 50.49 -18.52
N LEU A 736 35.98 49.72 -19.14
CA LEU A 736 35.52 48.44 -18.62
C LEU A 736 36.53 47.31 -18.88
N LEU A 737 37.18 47.31 -20.04
CA LEU A 737 38.01 46.18 -20.50
C LEU A 737 39.49 46.34 -20.14
N GLY A 738 39.93 47.53 -19.74
CA GLY A 738 41.30 47.81 -19.32
C GLY A 738 42.31 47.34 -20.36
N GLU A 739 43.26 46.49 -19.96
CA GLU A 739 44.30 45.95 -20.86
C GLU A 739 43.73 45.17 -22.07
N ASN A 740 42.55 44.57 -21.93
CA ASN A 740 41.91 43.85 -23.03
C ASN A 740 41.25 44.80 -24.04
N ALA A 741 41.01 46.07 -23.69
CA ALA A 741 40.36 47.05 -24.55
C ALA A 741 41.08 47.20 -25.89
N HIS A 742 42.42 47.15 -25.90
CA HIS A 742 43.24 47.29 -27.10
C HIS A 742 42.81 46.35 -28.24
N ARG A 743 42.59 45.06 -27.91
CA ARG A 743 42.17 44.06 -28.90
C ARG A 743 40.75 44.35 -29.41
N PHE A 744 39.82 44.63 -28.51
CA PHE A 744 38.42 44.87 -28.87
C PHE A 744 38.24 46.17 -29.67
N LEU A 745 38.89 47.25 -29.26
CA LEU A 745 38.86 48.54 -29.95
C LEU A 745 39.49 48.46 -31.34
N THR A 746 40.57 47.68 -31.52
CA THR A 746 41.17 47.44 -32.85
C THR A 746 40.19 46.72 -33.78
N GLU A 747 39.54 45.66 -33.29
CA GLU A 747 38.54 44.94 -34.07
C GLU A 747 37.27 45.78 -34.35
N ILE A 748 36.85 46.65 -33.42
CA ILE A 748 35.75 47.62 -33.65
C ILE A 748 36.15 48.64 -34.73
N LYS A 749 37.40 49.13 -34.71
CA LYS A 749 37.92 50.08 -35.71
C LYS A 749 37.89 49.48 -37.12
N GLU A 750 38.17 48.19 -37.26
CA GLU A 750 38.11 47.50 -38.57
C GLU A 750 36.68 47.42 -39.15
N MET A 751 35.65 47.52 -38.31
CA MET A 751 34.23 47.45 -38.71
C MET A 751 33.54 48.82 -38.85
N GLU A 752 34.23 49.91 -38.50
CA GLU A 752 33.67 51.25 -38.43
C GLU A 752 34.08 52.11 -39.64
N GLU A 753 33.13 52.91 -40.13
CA GLU A 753 33.34 53.75 -41.32
C GLU A 753 33.35 55.25 -40.96
N ASP A 754 32.88 55.62 -39.76
CA ASP A 754 32.83 57.01 -39.29
C ASP A 754 34.23 57.52 -38.87
N PRO A 755 34.79 58.55 -39.55
CA PRO A 755 36.11 59.11 -39.25
C PRO A 755 36.24 59.67 -37.83
N ALA A 756 35.15 60.18 -37.23
CA ALA A 756 35.18 60.73 -35.88
C ALA A 756 35.37 59.62 -34.84
N ILE A 757 34.78 58.46 -35.07
CA ILE A 757 34.87 57.29 -34.22
C ILE A 757 36.25 56.64 -34.33
N ILE A 758 36.75 56.46 -35.56
CA ILE A 758 38.10 55.94 -35.82
C ILE A 758 39.15 56.82 -35.13
N LYS A 759 39.04 58.15 -35.24
CA LYS A 759 39.95 59.10 -34.58
C LYS A 759 39.89 59.03 -33.05
N LYS A 760 38.72 58.73 -32.47
CA LYS A 760 38.57 58.54 -31.02
C LYS A 760 39.22 57.22 -30.58
N ILE A 761 38.97 56.12 -31.29
CA ILE A 761 39.62 54.84 -31.02
C ILE A 761 41.15 54.97 -31.12
N ASP A 762 41.67 55.66 -32.14
CA ASP A 762 43.11 55.92 -32.29
C ASP A 762 43.73 56.73 -31.14
N ARG A 763 42.93 57.55 -30.43
CA ARG A 763 43.39 58.26 -29.23
C ARG A 763 43.44 57.33 -28.03
N LEU A 764 42.44 56.48 -27.86
CA LEU A 764 42.35 55.51 -26.76
C LEU A 764 43.40 54.38 -26.89
N LEU A 765 43.74 53.96 -28.12
CA LEU A 765 44.83 53.00 -28.38
C LEU A 765 46.24 53.61 -28.21
N ARG A 766 46.36 54.93 -28.00
CA ARG A 766 47.65 55.61 -27.77
C ARG A 766 47.87 56.02 -26.32
N SER A 767 46.80 56.06 -25.52
CA SER A 767 46.83 56.18 -24.06
C SER A 767 47.06 54.81 -23.43
#